data_AF-A0AA37P2Y8-F1
#
_entry.id   AF-A0AA37P2Y8-F1
#
_cell.length_a   1.000
_cell.length_b   1.000
_cell.length_c   1.000
_cell.angle_alpha   90.00
_cell.angle_beta   90.00
_cell.angle_gamma   90.00
#
_symmetry.space_group_name_H-M   'P 1'
#
loop_
_entity.id
_entity.type
_entity.pdbx_description
1 polymer ?
#
loop_
_entity_poly.entity_id
_entity_poly.type
_entity_poly.pdbx_seq_one_letter_code
_entity_poly.pdbx_strand_id
1 'polypeptide(L)'
;MVKMHKLTKGGQTIYPATIYDAVVNPKTRKSLTSELSEIDARISGKKEYSVGKNIINPSNLTDGYYLWQDGSLKQLSSYCVTVYISIEGNTQYHISKTGVGGAYHVIFDDNLKVLTAIKDGTVITPENAAYIRLSISKSQLGAAQMELGDVATSYEPFTDNYDNEQKFVRLETQMAADKTELETQMADKKSVSLGKNLFNKLTVKNGYYIDASGNLKTNSTLSLSHYIKVNPNTSYYIQNTNTGGASNVWFDKEFNAIEEAAKSGVTTSPSNAAYIRLSISTAVIDNAMFFEGGTATPYESYTENYDNEQRFAKQEKEINNTNATLDTLQSQMPKVVVGKNLFDPDKAGNGFLRQNGTIANSTTYVTSDYIAVEGERMITAHPLALGPIYFSQYDSDKTFITSTQNKQTLTITLESNTAYVRATFLASNYKTEGQIEYGSTATEYEPFHYVISEESLPEGIGSGTTQDEVKQIINEEVFPAKLVLPSSLYFKANRQNNLYYKQAIKCSCHDNFDFSVSNATLKVFDRQLSGVPVAASVFNNKLTLRKFGKLLQELQIKFNILANPSSHKTVKILDSGDSISDLGGWQVELKNLLEEDNVTVEYIGTMINRTKTTGSSYAEDIWGEVQSGGNMSFITEPKGAAKILTVSGITELPVTGYPGTSYLDGNSISWVVRGFRLTAGSDGKYSGKLKLGKFSSDPNYGDGTEDDTSGTGNFPSGGTITKTQSANGNTLAGDATITYTSADDARYNPFWNPSTDELDFKYYFDYWGFDAPDIFILQWGYNEVKSYEDVNSESVQTARLRAKQIIDKFHNQYPDTKFVFGLEVYGAELMTFSGASNNNNSPKKYSVLSFAEEIISLFEGNDDTGNPYSDYVTLVPVYAMMDNIYGYGSLSEKSLCDLYGATTTVLQNGRDGVHPSYDSGGLREIGRAYEPVVLAIINL
;
A
#
# COMPACT_ATOMS: atom_id res chain seq x y z
N MET A 1 -8.91 2.83 -33.68
CA MET A 1 -8.41 1.46 -33.91
C MET A 1 -7.64 1.40 -35.23
N VAL A 2 -6.37 1.01 -35.23
CA VAL A 2 -5.52 0.88 -36.44
C VAL A 2 -5.41 -0.60 -36.83
N LYS A 3 -5.59 -0.92 -38.12
CA LYS A 3 -5.50 -2.29 -38.66
C LYS A 3 -4.05 -2.81 -38.61
N MET A 4 -3.82 -3.95 -37.96
CA MET A 4 -2.52 -4.63 -37.95
C MET A 4 -2.33 -5.49 -39.22
N HIS A 5 -1.19 -5.32 -39.91
CA HIS A 5 -0.79 -6.16 -41.04
C HIS A 5 0.12 -7.31 -40.57
N LYS A 6 -0.17 -8.55 -40.98
CA LYS A 6 0.63 -9.76 -40.67
C LYS A 6 1.90 -9.81 -41.53
N LEU A 7 3.03 -10.20 -40.94
CA LEU A 7 4.30 -10.45 -41.65
C LEU A 7 4.73 -11.92 -41.50
N THR A 8 5.35 -12.48 -42.56
CA THR A 8 5.84 -13.86 -42.63
C THR A 8 7.31 -13.89 -43.08
N LYS A 9 8.16 -14.67 -42.40
CA LYS A 9 9.55 -14.95 -42.81
C LYS A 9 9.85 -16.43 -42.58
N GLY A 10 10.33 -17.13 -43.63
CA GLY A 10 10.71 -18.55 -43.55
C GLY A 10 9.55 -19.54 -43.33
N GLY A 11 8.32 -19.16 -43.67
CA GLY A 11 7.14 -20.03 -43.51
C GLY A 11 6.47 -19.98 -42.13
N GLN A 12 7.02 -19.23 -41.16
CA GLN A 12 6.37 -18.95 -39.88
C GLN A 12 5.76 -17.54 -39.85
N THR A 13 4.55 -17.44 -39.33
CA THR A 13 3.83 -16.18 -39.07
C THR A 13 4.42 -15.52 -37.84
N ILE A 14 4.89 -14.28 -37.98
CA ILE A 14 5.42 -13.48 -36.85
C ILE A 14 4.33 -12.47 -36.48
N TYR A 15 3.83 -12.56 -35.25
CA TYR A 15 3.00 -11.53 -34.64
C TYR A 15 3.95 -10.50 -34.03
N PRO A 16 3.99 -9.24 -34.50
CA PRO A 16 4.67 -8.20 -33.74
C PRO A 16 3.94 -8.11 -32.38
N ALA A 17 4.69 -8.30 -31.30
CA ALA A 17 4.20 -7.98 -29.96
C ALA A 17 3.68 -6.54 -29.98
N THR A 18 2.61 -6.27 -29.24
CA THR A 18 2.18 -4.89 -29.01
C THR A 18 3.38 -4.06 -28.54
N ILE A 19 3.40 -2.77 -28.84
CA ILE A 19 4.50 -1.82 -28.56
C ILE A 19 4.95 -1.76 -27.08
N TYR A 20 4.36 -2.56 -26.19
CA TYR A 20 4.64 -2.65 -24.77
C TYR A 20 5.61 -3.78 -24.37
N ASP A 21 5.85 -4.82 -25.20
CA ASP A 21 6.60 -6.03 -24.79
C ASP A 21 7.60 -6.59 -25.84
N ALA A 22 8.36 -5.71 -26.51
CA ALA A 22 9.19 -6.12 -27.65
C ALA A 22 10.51 -6.87 -27.32
N VAL A 23 10.88 -7.07 -26.05
CA VAL A 23 12.13 -7.77 -25.67
C VAL A 23 11.82 -8.95 -24.75
N VAL A 24 11.92 -10.16 -25.29
CA VAL A 24 11.76 -11.42 -24.57
C VAL A 24 13.11 -12.13 -24.46
N ASN A 25 13.36 -12.76 -23.31
CA ASN A 25 14.55 -13.57 -23.09
C ASN A 25 14.63 -14.68 -24.17
N PRO A 26 15.74 -14.80 -24.92
CA PRO A 26 15.80 -15.69 -26.08
C PRO A 26 15.73 -17.17 -25.70
N LYS A 27 16.04 -17.54 -24.44
CA LYS A 27 15.98 -18.91 -23.92
C LYS A 27 14.61 -19.23 -23.34
N THR A 28 14.06 -18.36 -22.49
CA THR A 28 12.78 -18.61 -21.78
C THR A 28 11.56 -18.13 -22.54
N ARG A 29 11.74 -17.26 -23.55
CA ARG A 29 10.70 -16.59 -24.36
C ARG A 29 9.72 -15.73 -23.56
N LYS A 30 10.05 -15.36 -22.32
CA LYS A 30 9.25 -14.48 -21.45
C LYS A 30 9.74 -13.03 -21.53
N SER A 31 8.82 -12.07 -21.35
CA SER A 31 9.19 -10.67 -21.19
C SER A 31 9.86 -10.47 -19.82
N LEU A 32 10.72 -9.46 -19.71
CA LEU A 32 11.40 -9.17 -18.44
C LEU A 32 10.41 -8.96 -17.30
N THR A 33 9.31 -8.25 -17.55
CA THR A 33 8.22 -8.04 -16.59
C THR A 33 7.63 -9.37 -16.13
N SER A 34 7.42 -10.32 -17.04
CA SER A 34 6.90 -11.64 -16.69
C SER A 34 7.91 -12.49 -15.91
N GLU A 35 9.21 -12.35 -16.16
CA GLU A 35 10.25 -13.02 -15.37
C GLU A 35 10.33 -12.41 -13.96
N LEU A 36 10.27 -11.08 -13.85
CA LEU A 36 10.25 -10.37 -12.57
C LEU A 36 8.99 -10.68 -11.76
N SER A 37 7.79 -10.68 -12.39
CA SER A 37 6.53 -11.05 -11.72
C SER A 37 6.50 -12.51 -11.29
N GLU A 38 7.16 -13.42 -12.00
CA GLU A 38 7.27 -14.83 -11.57
C GLU A 38 8.25 -15.01 -10.42
N ILE A 39 9.31 -14.19 -10.35
CA ILE A 39 10.20 -14.11 -9.20
C ILE A 39 9.43 -13.52 -8.01
N ASP A 40 8.67 -12.44 -8.22
CA ASP A 40 7.81 -11.82 -7.22
C ASP A 40 6.70 -12.75 -6.73
N ALA A 41 6.13 -13.57 -7.63
CA ALA A 41 5.15 -14.60 -7.28
C ALA A 41 5.80 -15.81 -6.58
N ARG A 42 7.05 -16.15 -6.89
CA ARG A 42 7.84 -17.14 -6.15
C ARG A 42 8.24 -16.65 -4.77
N ILE A 43 8.38 -15.34 -4.58
CA ILE A 43 8.65 -14.68 -3.29
C ILE A 43 7.35 -14.57 -2.49
N SER A 44 6.28 -14.09 -3.11
CA SER A 44 4.95 -13.88 -2.51
C SER A 44 4.24 -15.20 -2.19
N GLY A 45 4.36 -16.21 -3.05
CA GLY A 45 3.80 -17.55 -2.85
C GLY A 45 4.53 -18.41 -1.81
N LYS A 46 5.61 -17.91 -1.20
CA LYS A 46 6.34 -18.58 -0.11
C LYS A 46 6.20 -17.89 1.25
N LYS A 47 5.37 -16.85 1.36
CA LYS A 47 5.00 -16.19 2.63
C LYS A 47 4.09 -17.05 3.52
N GLU A 48 3.47 -18.10 2.99
CA GLU A 48 2.68 -19.09 3.72
C GLU A 48 3.45 -20.42 3.84
N TYR A 49 4.31 -20.58 4.86
CA TYR A 49 4.74 -21.91 5.29
C TYR A 49 4.64 -22.02 6.82
N SER A 50 3.61 -22.76 7.21
CA SER A 50 3.03 -23.06 8.51
C SER A 50 3.99 -23.64 9.55
N VAL A 51 3.87 -23.15 10.81
CA VAL A 51 4.18 -23.90 12.03
C VAL A 51 3.36 -25.21 12.03
N GLY A 52 3.98 -26.35 12.36
CA GLY A 52 3.26 -27.61 12.49
C GLY A 52 2.15 -27.52 13.55
N LYS A 53 1.08 -28.31 13.40
CA LYS A 53 -0.13 -28.20 14.24
C LYS A 53 0.04 -28.71 15.67
N ASN A 54 1.00 -29.60 15.89
CA ASN A 54 1.23 -30.22 17.19
C ASN A 54 2.18 -29.37 18.05
N ILE A 55 1.69 -28.90 19.20
CA ILE A 55 2.41 -28.00 20.11
C ILE A 55 3.17 -28.81 21.19
N ILE A 56 2.96 -30.13 21.29
CA ILE A 56 3.65 -30.98 22.27
C ILE A 56 5.07 -31.30 21.78
N ASN A 57 6.09 -30.77 22.44
CA ASN A 57 7.49 -31.14 22.17
C ASN A 57 7.90 -32.42 22.93
N PRO A 58 8.05 -33.59 22.27
CA PRO A 58 8.40 -34.84 22.93
C PRO A 58 9.85 -34.89 23.42
N SER A 59 10.70 -33.98 22.95
CA SER A 59 12.12 -33.87 23.34
C SER A 59 12.33 -33.02 24.60
N ASN A 60 11.29 -32.33 25.09
CA ASN A 60 11.38 -31.44 26.26
C ASN A 60 10.29 -31.74 27.31
N LEU A 61 10.47 -32.88 28.00
CA LEU A 61 9.52 -33.39 28.97
C LEU A 61 10.22 -33.70 30.31
N THR A 62 9.51 -33.47 31.41
CA THR A 62 9.90 -33.93 32.75
C THR A 62 9.57 -35.41 32.90
N ASP A 63 10.60 -36.26 32.93
CA ASP A 63 10.42 -37.70 32.96
C ASP A 63 10.03 -38.26 34.34
N GLY A 64 9.15 -39.27 34.37
CA GLY A 64 8.83 -40.05 35.57
C GLY A 64 7.80 -39.42 36.51
N TYR A 65 7.04 -38.44 36.03
CA TYR A 65 6.01 -37.74 36.80
C TYR A 65 4.70 -37.61 36.01
N TYR A 66 3.61 -37.36 36.75
CA TYR A 66 2.33 -36.91 36.23
C TYR A 66 1.77 -35.78 37.12
N LEU A 67 0.80 -35.01 36.62
CA LEU A 67 0.17 -33.92 37.36
C LEU A 67 -1.08 -34.40 38.12
N TRP A 68 -1.22 -33.92 39.35
CA TRP A 68 -2.48 -33.97 40.11
C TRP A 68 -3.35 -32.72 39.86
N GLN A 69 -4.60 -32.73 40.37
CA GLN A 69 -5.57 -31.65 40.14
C GLN A 69 -5.09 -30.28 40.61
N ASP A 70 -4.22 -30.25 41.61
CA ASP A 70 -3.61 -29.04 42.19
C ASP A 70 -2.33 -28.61 41.46
N GLY A 71 -2.01 -29.20 40.30
CA GLY A 71 -0.79 -28.94 39.56
C GLY A 71 0.47 -29.58 40.15
N SER A 72 0.37 -30.30 41.28
CA SER A 72 1.54 -30.94 41.90
C SER A 72 2.01 -32.15 41.10
N LEU A 73 3.34 -32.29 40.99
CA LEU A 73 3.96 -33.47 40.37
C LEU A 73 3.87 -34.67 41.32
N LYS A 74 3.37 -35.79 40.80
CA LYS A 74 3.33 -37.09 41.47
C LYS A 74 4.21 -38.06 40.69
N GLN A 75 5.03 -38.81 41.40
CA GLN A 75 6.01 -39.69 40.79
C GLN A 75 5.33 -40.95 40.24
N LEU A 76 5.56 -41.24 38.96
CA LEU A 76 5.16 -42.47 38.31
C LEU A 76 5.99 -42.66 37.04
N SER A 77 6.82 -43.71 37.00
CA SER A 77 7.83 -43.92 35.96
C SER A 77 7.28 -44.13 34.54
N SER A 78 5.98 -44.46 34.41
CA SER A 78 5.31 -44.67 33.12
C SER A 78 4.79 -43.38 32.46
N TYR A 79 4.92 -42.23 33.12
CA TYR A 79 4.49 -40.93 32.61
C TYR A 79 5.64 -39.95 32.44
N CYS A 80 5.38 -38.91 31.67
CA CYS A 80 6.17 -37.71 31.53
C CYS A 80 5.23 -36.50 31.55
N VAL A 81 5.73 -35.33 31.94
CA VAL A 81 4.96 -34.09 31.95
C VAL A 81 5.62 -33.10 31.02
N THR A 82 4.85 -32.39 30.21
CA THR A 82 5.40 -31.27 29.44
C THR A 82 5.99 -30.21 30.38
N VAL A 83 6.90 -29.42 29.85
CA VAL A 83 7.13 -28.07 30.38
C VAL A 83 5.84 -27.25 30.32
N TYR A 84 5.86 -26.05 30.90
CA TYR A 84 4.76 -25.10 30.71
C TYR A 84 4.69 -24.72 29.22
N ILE A 85 3.57 -25.06 28.58
CA ILE A 85 3.25 -24.70 27.20
C ILE A 85 2.40 -23.44 27.26
N SER A 86 2.78 -22.38 26.54
CA SER A 86 1.99 -21.15 26.49
C SER A 86 0.66 -21.39 25.78
N ILE A 87 -0.42 -20.84 26.34
CA ILE A 87 -1.78 -20.86 25.77
C ILE A 87 -2.45 -19.51 25.97
N GLU A 88 -3.37 -19.16 25.09
CA GLU A 88 -4.17 -17.94 25.20
C GLU A 88 -5.41 -18.18 26.05
N GLY A 89 -5.95 -17.14 26.69
CA GLY A 89 -7.22 -17.18 27.41
C GLY A 89 -8.44 -17.06 26.48
N ASN A 90 -9.56 -17.69 26.85
CA ASN A 90 -10.75 -17.81 25.99
C ASN A 90 -10.51 -18.50 24.63
N THR A 91 -9.43 -19.26 24.51
CA THR A 91 -9.02 -19.91 23.26
C THR A 91 -9.28 -21.40 23.33
N GLN A 92 -9.73 -21.96 22.20
CA GLN A 92 -10.10 -23.36 22.10
C GLN A 92 -8.93 -24.21 21.62
N TYR A 93 -8.62 -25.27 22.38
CA TYR A 93 -7.60 -26.25 22.02
C TYR A 93 -8.16 -27.65 22.07
N HIS A 94 -7.66 -28.51 21.20
CA HIS A 94 -7.94 -29.95 21.21
C HIS A 94 -6.70 -30.71 21.65
N ILE A 95 -6.85 -31.53 22.71
CA ILE A 95 -5.78 -32.39 23.22
C ILE A 95 -6.18 -33.84 22.94
N SER A 96 -5.34 -34.59 22.24
CA SER A 96 -5.64 -35.96 21.82
C SER A 96 -4.48 -36.92 22.10
N LYS A 97 -4.87 -38.16 22.42
CA LYS A 97 -3.99 -39.33 22.51
C LYS A 97 -2.81 -39.14 23.47
N THR A 98 -2.98 -38.44 24.59
CA THR A 98 -1.91 -38.31 25.60
C THR A 98 -1.84 -39.54 26.51
N GLY A 99 -2.94 -40.29 26.62
CA GLY A 99 -3.04 -41.41 27.55
C GLY A 99 -3.14 -40.96 29.02
N VAL A 100 -3.68 -39.77 29.27
CA VAL A 100 -3.75 -39.11 30.60
C VAL A 100 -4.35 -39.96 31.73
N GLY A 101 -5.29 -40.88 31.44
CA GLY A 101 -5.82 -41.83 32.43
C GLY A 101 -6.26 -41.19 33.76
N GLY A 102 -5.67 -41.64 34.88
CA GLY A 102 -5.91 -41.09 36.22
C GLY A 102 -5.18 -39.77 36.54
N ALA A 103 -4.26 -39.32 35.69
CA ALA A 103 -3.52 -38.05 35.82
C ALA A 103 -4.31 -36.85 35.28
N TYR A 104 -3.76 -35.64 35.30
CA TYR A 104 -4.42 -34.44 34.77
C TYR A 104 -3.53 -33.66 33.79
N HIS A 105 -4.14 -32.90 32.91
CA HIS A 105 -3.53 -31.72 32.32
C HIS A 105 -3.96 -30.51 33.15
N VAL A 106 -3.11 -29.51 33.33
CA VAL A 106 -3.39 -28.41 34.24
C VAL A 106 -3.11 -27.09 33.54
N ILE A 107 -4.09 -26.18 33.61
CA ILE A 107 -4.02 -24.82 33.09
C ILE A 107 -3.70 -23.87 34.26
N PHE A 108 -2.83 -22.91 34.00
CA PHE A 108 -2.29 -21.94 34.94
C PHE A 108 -2.47 -20.51 34.40
N ASP A 109 -2.54 -19.53 35.31
CA ASP A 109 -2.38 -18.12 34.96
C ASP A 109 -0.90 -17.73 34.77
N ASP A 110 -0.67 -16.46 34.45
CA ASP A 110 0.64 -15.83 34.26
C ASP A 110 1.56 -15.94 35.50
N ASN A 111 0.96 -16.05 36.68
CA ASN A 111 1.66 -16.23 37.96
C ASN A 111 1.86 -17.71 38.33
N LEU A 112 1.65 -18.63 37.39
CA LEU A 112 1.74 -20.09 37.56
C LEU A 112 0.77 -20.66 38.62
N LYS A 113 -0.30 -19.93 38.95
CA LYS A 113 -1.35 -20.44 39.83
C LYS A 113 -2.32 -21.28 39.01
N VAL A 114 -2.69 -22.43 39.56
CA VAL A 114 -3.63 -23.36 38.92
C VAL A 114 -5.00 -22.71 38.75
N LEU A 115 -5.49 -22.70 37.51
CA LEU A 115 -6.83 -22.27 37.17
C LEU A 115 -7.79 -23.45 37.07
N THR A 116 -7.40 -24.49 36.34
CA THR A 116 -8.23 -25.67 36.16
C THR A 116 -7.42 -26.91 35.76
N ALA A 117 -7.97 -28.09 36.05
CA ALA A 117 -7.41 -29.38 35.66
C ALA A 117 -8.37 -30.09 34.69
N ILE A 118 -7.84 -30.58 33.57
CA ILE A 118 -8.60 -31.15 32.46
C ILE A 118 -8.06 -32.51 32.03
N LYS A 119 -8.74 -33.14 31.08
CA LYS A 119 -8.38 -34.41 30.42
C LYS A 119 -8.24 -34.17 28.91
N ASP A 120 -7.88 -35.21 28.16
CA ASP A 120 -7.97 -35.22 26.69
C ASP A 120 -9.37 -34.78 26.23
N GLY A 121 -9.43 -34.05 25.11
CA GLY A 121 -10.63 -33.47 24.54
C GLY A 121 -10.46 -31.99 24.22
N THR A 122 -11.56 -31.37 23.79
CA THR A 122 -11.62 -29.93 23.51
C THR A 122 -11.78 -29.16 24.81
N VAL A 123 -10.96 -28.13 25.00
CA VAL A 123 -11.03 -27.19 26.12
C VAL A 123 -11.10 -25.77 25.59
N ILE A 124 -11.96 -24.94 26.21
CA ILE A 124 -11.85 -23.48 26.11
C ILE A 124 -11.11 -23.02 27.36
N THR A 125 -9.97 -22.38 27.18
CA THR A 125 -9.14 -21.90 28.29
C THR A 125 -9.83 -20.76 29.03
N PRO A 126 -9.67 -20.64 30.36
CA PRO A 126 -10.13 -19.47 31.11
C PRO A 126 -9.55 -18.15 30.59
N GLU A 127 -10.26 -17.03 30.76
CA GLU A 127 -9.83 -15.69 30.30
C GLU A 127 -8.41 -15.29 30.74
N ASN A 128 -8.00 -15.69 31.95
CA ASN A 128 -6.68 -15.40 32.51
C ASN A 128 -5.67 -16.54 32.36
N ALA A 129 -5.94 -17.53 31.50
CA ALA A 129 -5.00 -18.61 31.24
C ALA A 129 -3.78 -18.12 30.47
N ALA A 130 -2.59 -18.54 30.92
CA ALA A 130 -1.31 -18.25 30.26
C ALA A 130 -0.53 -19.53 29.92
N TYR A 131 -0.66 -20.58 30.73
CA TYR A 131 0.10 -21.81 30.52
C TYR A 131 -0.72 -23.07 30.72
N ILE A 132 -0.33 -24.14 30.04
CA ILE A 132 -0.83 -25.50 30.26
C ILE A 132 0.35 -26.46 30.46
N ARG A 133 0.15 -27.49 31.28
CA ARG A 133 1.06 -28.64 31.35
C ARG A 133 0.28 -29.92 31.13
N LEU A 134 0.83 -30.84 30.36
CA LEU A 134 0.17 -32.08 29.99
C LEU A 134 0.88 -33.28 30.63
N SER A 135 0.15 -34.15 31.32
CA SER A 135 0.63 -35.51 31.65
C SER A 135 0.47 -36.43 30.45
N ILE A 136 1.55 -37.06 30.00
CA ILE A 136 1.58 -37.92 28.83
C ILE A 136 2.10 -39.30 29.24
N SER A 137 1.37 -40.36 28.90
CA SER A 137 1.87 -41.74 29.04
C SER A 137 3.02 -41.95 28.06
N LYS A 138 4.13 -42.53 28.51
CA LYS A 138 5.28 -42.84 27.63
C LYS A 138 4.90 -43.68 26.42
N SER A 139 3.87 -44.53 26.56
CA SER A 139 3.36 -45.36 25.46
C SER A 139 2.67 -44.56 24.34
N GLN A 140 2.38 -43.28 24.58
CA GLN A 140 1.64 -42.39 23.68
C GLN A 140 2.49 -41.27 23.07
N LEU A 141 3.79 -41.19 23.37
CA LEU A 141 4.67 -40.12 22.89
C LEU A 141 4.71 -39.99 21.35
N GLY A 142 4.55 -41.10 20.62
CA GLY A 142 4.48 -41.10 19.16
C GLY A 142 3.10 -40.78 18.56
N ALA A 143 2.13 -40.36 19.38
CA ALA A 143 0.76 -40.09 18.94
C ALA A 143 0.07 -38.92 19.66
N ALA A 144 0.62 -38.45 20.79
CA ALA A 144 0.07 -37.35 21.57
C ALA A 144 0.14 -36.02 20.80
N GLN A 145 -0.97 -35.30 20.75
CA GLN A 145 -1.07 -34.03 20.03
C GLN A 145 -1.95 -33.03 20.78
N MET A 146 -1.47 -31.80 20.87
CA MET A 146 -2.26 -30.63 21.28
C MET A 146 -2.22 -29.62 20.15
N GLU A 147 -3.39 -29.13 19.74
CA GLU A 147 -3.55 -28.24 18.59
C GLU A 147 -4.67 -27.22 18.82
N LEU A 148 -4.67 -26.13 18.04
CA LEU A 148 -5.71 -25.09 18.09
C LEU A 148 -7.00 -25.59 17.42
N GLY A 149 -8.15 -25.32 18.03
CA GLY A 149 -9.48 -25.68 17.51
C GLY A 149 -10.23 -26.73 18.33
N ASP A 150 -11.39 -27.19 17.82
CA ASP A 150 -12.31 -28.11 18.51
C ASP A 150 -12.26 -29.57 18.06
N VAL A 151 -11.53 -29.89 16.99
CA VAL A 151 -11.52 -31.23 16.39
C VAL A 151 -10.10 -31.78 16.32
N ALA A 152 -9.92 -33.01 16.81
CA ALA A 152 -8.68 -33.77 16.60
C ALA A 152 -8.39 -33.94 15.11
N THR A 153 -7.20 -33.55 14.67
CA THR A 153 -6.69 -33.85 13.34
C THR A 153 -5.87 -35.14 13.31
N SER A 154 -5.40 -35.53 12.12
CA SER A 154 -4.47 -36.67 12.01
C SER A 154 -3.14 -36.32 12.67
N TYR A 155 -2.49 -37.31 13.30
CA TYR A 155 -1.25 -37.07 14.04
C TYR A 155 -0.17 -36.48 13.13
N GLU A 156 0.43 -35.37 13.57
CA GLU A 156 1.61 -34.75 12.99
C GLU A 156 2.70 -34.60 14.07
N PRO A 157 3.97 -34.95 13.79
CA PRO A 157 5.07 -34.71 14.72
C PRO A 157 5.25 -33.22 15.03
N PHE A 158 5.74 -32.91 16.23
CA PHE A 158 6.25 -31.59 16.54
C PHE A 158 7.44 -31.25 15.64
N THR A 159 7.43 -30.09 14.99
CA THR A 159 8.52 -29.60 14.13
C THR A 159 9.21 -28.42 14.81
N ASP A 160 10.51 -28.56 15.06
CA ASP A 160 11.35 -27.51 15.64
C ASP A 160 12.11 -26.71 14.55
N ASN A 161 12.86 -25.71 15.00
CA ASN A 161 13.47 -24.66 14.19
C ASN A 161 14.52 -25.14 13.17
N TYR A 162 14.96 -26.41 13.20
CA TYR A 162 16.00 -26.94 12.30
C TYR A 162 15.65 -26.83 10.81
N ASP A 163 14.41 -27.18 10.44
CA ASP A 163 13.96 -27.10 9.04
C ASP A 163 13.73 -25.66 8.57
N ASN A 164 13.56 -24.71 9.49
CA ASN A 164 13.38 -23.29 9.17
C ASN A 164 14.73 -22.55 9.12
N GLU A 165 15.67 -22.87 10.01
CA GLU A 165 17.06 -22.42 9.97
C GLU A 165 17.76 -22.84 8.66
N GLN A 166 17.56 -24.08 8.22
CA GLN A 166 18.03 -24.55 6.91
C GLN A 166 17.36 -23.83 5.73
N LYS A 167 16.13 -23.32 5.90
CA LYS A 167 15.47 -22.47 4.89
C LYS A 167 16.06 -21.06 4.88
N PHE A 168 16.41 -20.48 6.03
CA PHE A 168 17.07 -19.17 6.12
C PHE A 168 18.46 -19.17 5.46
N VAL A 169 19.28 -20.19 5.73
CA VAL A 169 20.59 -20.34 5.07
C VAL A 169 20.43 -20.52 3.55
N ARG A 170 19.41 -21.25 3.10
CA ARG A 170 19.08 -21.37 1.67
C ARG A 170 18.57 -20.05 1.08
N LEU A 171 17.85 -19.24 1.85
CA LEU A 171 17.37 -17.92 1.45
C LEU A 171 18.52 -16.94 1.29
N GLU A 172 19.45 -16.84 2.25
CA GLU A 172 20.65 -16.00 2.13
C GLU A 172 21.49 -16.39 0.90
N THR A 173 21.66 -17.70 0.70
CA THR A 173 22.40 -18.23 -0.46
C THR A 173 21.70 -17.90 -1.78
N GLN A 174 20.37 -18.00 -1.83
CA GLN A 174 19.59 -17.69 -3.03
C GLN A 174 19.57 -16.19 -3.33
N MET A 175 19.42 -15.34 -2.30
CA MET A 175 19.45 -13.88 -2.44
C MET A 175 20.80 -13.39 -2.99
N ALA A 176 21.91 -13.97 -2.52
CA ALA A 176 23.24 -13.67 -3.04
C ALA A 176 23.41 -14.09 -4.51
N ALA A 177 22.83 -15.23 -4.90
CA ALA A 177 22.84 -15.70 -6.29
C ALA A 177 21.99 -14.80 -7.20
N ASP A 178 20.78 -14.42 -6.76
CA ASP A 178 19.86 -13.56 -7.51
C ASP A 178 20.45 -12.15 -7.72
N LYS A 179 21.13 -11.61 -6.70
CA LYS A 179 21.89 -10.33 -6.80
C LYS A 179 22.97 -10.41 -7.88
N THR A 180 23.75 -11.48 -7.89
CA THR A 180 24.82 -11.70 -8.87
C THR A 180 24.27 -11.85 -10.29
N GLU A 181 23.12 -12.53 -10.45
CA GLU A 181 22.45 -12.69 -11.74
C GLU A 181 21.92 -11.34 -12.27
N LEU A 182 21.30 -10.53 -11.41
CA LEU A 182 20.81 -9.18 -11.74
C LEU A 182 21.94 -8.26 -12.21
N GLU A 183 23.06 -8.23 -11.50
CA GLU A 183 24.26 -7.46 -11.88
C GLU A 183 24.80 -7.90 -13.25
N THR A 184 24.75 -9.20 -13.55
CA THR A 184 25.17 -9.74 -14.85
C THR A 184 24.19 -9.33 -15.96
N GLN A 185 22.88 -9.35 -15.71
CA GLN A 185 21.87 -8.89 -16.66
C GLN A 185 21.96 -7.38 -16.95
N MET A 186 22.39 -6.57 -15.98
CA MET A 186 22.67 -5.13 -16.17
C MET A 186 23.81 -4.92 -17.18
N ALA A 187 24.89 -5.70 -17.06
CA ALA A 187 26.02 -5.64 -17.98
C ALA A 187 25.63 -6.03 -19.41
N ASP A 188 24.82 -7.09 -19.56
CA ASP A 188 24.38 -7.58 -20.88
C ASP A 188 23.38 -6.63 -21.55
N LYS A 189 22.39 -6.06 -20.83
CA LYS A 189 21.40 -5.14 -21.44
C LYS A 189 21.98 -3.79 -21.86
N LYS A 190 22.97 -3.28 -21.13
CA LYS A 190 23.71 -2.06 -21.50
C LYS A 190 24.39 -2.17 -22.88
N SER A 191 24.59 -3.40 -23.37
CA SER A 191 25.24 -3.66 -24.66
C SER A 191 24.29 -3.79 -25.87
N VAL A 192 22.96 -3.86 -25.68
CA VAL A 192 22.02 -4.31 -26.75
C VAL A 192 21.11 -3.19 -27.35
N SER A 193 21.07 -1.96 -26.83
CA SER A 193 19.97 -1.03 -27.20
C SER A 193 20.34 0.46 -27.40
N LEU A 194 21.30 0.76 -28.27
CA LEU A 194 21.38 2.09 -28.88
C LEU A 194 21.54 1.91 -30.40
N GLY A 195 20.48 2.13 -31.17
CA GLY A 195 20.64 2.30 -32.62
C GLY A 195 21.42 3.60 -32.89
N LYS A 196 22.31 3.57 -33.87
CA LYS A 196 23.22 4.66 -34.24
C LYS A 196 22.49 5.83 -34.89
N ASN A 197 21.43 5.59 -35.67
CA ASN A 197 20.74 6.67 -36.37
C ASN A 197 19.89 7.53 -35.42
N LEU A 198 20.25 8.81 -35.28
CA LEU A 198 19.60 9.85 -34.48
C LEU A 198 18.54 10.65 -35.27
N PHE A 199 18.41 10.46 -36.59
CA PHE A 199 17.42 11.17 -37.42
C PHE A 199 16.10 10.41 -37.55
N ASN A 200 15.01 10.95 -36.98
CA ASN A 200 13.67 10.37 -37.10
C ASN A 200 12.86 10.94 -38.28
N LYS A 201 12.75 10.15 -39.37
CA LYS A 201 11.99 10.53 -40.58
C LYS A 201 10.49 10.75 -40.36
N LEU A 202 9.89 10.15 -39.32
CA LEU A 202 8.44 10.24 -39.06
C LEU A 202 8.04 11.60 -38.46
N THR A 203 9.00 12.37 -37.94
CA THR A 203 8.76 13.65 -37.26
C THR A 203 9.01 14.87 -38.15
N VAL A 204 9.37 14.67 -39.41
CA VAL A 204 9.78 15.79 -40.27
C VAL A 204 8.61 16.68 -40.68
N LYS A 205 8.88 17.98 -40.83
CA LYS A 205 7.94 18.95 -41.40
C LYS A 205 8.13 19.01 -42.92
N ASN A 206 7.23 18.37 -43.67
CA ASN A 206 7.26 18.35 -45.14
C ASN A 206 6.97 19.73 -45.75
N GLY A 207 7.67 20.07 -46.83
CA GLY A 207 7.49 21.34 -47.54
C GLY A 207 8.31 22.50 -46.99
N TYR A 208 9.22 22.25 -46.04
CA TYR A 208 9.99 23.26 -45.34
C TYR A 208 11.47 22.89 -45.27
N TYR A 209 12.34 23.90 -45.15
CA TYR A 209 13.78 23.79 -44.90
C TYR A 209 14.27 24.99 -44.08
N ILE A 210 15.54 25.00 -43.68
CA ILE A 210 16.17 26.17 -43.04
C ILE A 210 17.29 26.74 -43.91
N ASP A 211 17.43 28.07 -43.89
CA ASP A 211 18.59 28.76 -44.45
C ASP A 211 19.78 28.75 -43.47
N ALA A 212 20.94 29.24 -43.92
CA ALA A 212 22.19 29.24 -43.14
C ALA A 212 22.11 30.05 -41.83
N SER A 213 21.11 30.92 -41.69
CA SER A 213 20.84 31.69 -40.46
C SER A 213 19.83 31.01 -39.55
N GLY A 214 19.40 29.79 -39.87
CA GLY A 214 18.41 29.02 -39.10
C GLY A 214 16.96 29.45 -39.35
N ASN A 215 16.68 30.33 -40.31
CA ASN A 215 15.32 30.79 -40.58
C ASN A 215 14.55 29.78 -41.44
N LEU A 216 13.28 29.59 -41.08
CA LEU A 216 12.38 28.69 -41.79
C LEU A 216 12.02 29.22 -43.19
N LYS A 217 12.14 28.37 -44.20
CA LYS A 217 11.77 28.63 -45.60
C LYS A 217 10.89 27.50 -46.14
N THR A 218 10.15 27.77 -47.20
CA THR A 218 9.24 26.79 -47.84
C THR A 218 9.84 26.23 -49.13
N ASN A 219 9.81 24.91 -49.30
CA ASN A 219 10.13 24.21 -50.54
C ASN A 219 9.45 22.84 -50.55
N SER A 220 8.59 22.57 -51.53
CA SER A 220 7.80 21.33 -51.62
C SER A 220 8.64 20.06 -51.81
N THR A 221 9.91 20.17 -52.22
CA THR A 221 10.81 19.03 -52.41
C THR A 221 11.69 18.71 -51.20
N LEU A 222 11.56 19.49 -50.11
CA LEU A 222 12.36 19.34 -48.90
C LEU A 222 11.49 19.06 -47.67
N SER A 223 12.07 18.37 -46.71
CA SER A 223 11.53 18.14 -45.38
C SER A 223 12.55 18.57 -44.33
N LEU A 224 12.05 19.15 -43.25
CA LEU A 224 12.89 19.67 -42.17
C LEU A 224 12.73 18.80 -40.92
N SER A 225 13.84 18.34 -40.35
CA SER A 225 13.81 17.55 -39.12
C SER A 225 13.26 18.35 -37.93
N HIS A 226 12.79 17.64 -36.90
CA HIS A 226 12.74 18.21 -35.54
C HIS A 226 14.15 18.56 -35.05
N TYR A 227 14.24 19.27 -33.92
CA TYR A 227 15.52 19.46 -33.23
C TYR A 227 16.05 18.10 -32.77
N ILE A 228 17.22 17.71 -33.27
CA ILE A 228 17.90 16.48 -32.90
C ILE A 228 18.92 16.84 -31.83
N LYS A 229 18.84 16.22 -30.66
CA LYS A 229 19.76 16.48 -29.54
C LYS A 229 21.17 16.01 -29.88
N VAL A 230 22.17 16.81 -29.52
CA VAL A 230 23.59 16.50 -29.70
C VAL A 230 24.40 16.86 -28.47
N ASN A 231 25.56 16.23 -28.34
CA ASN A 231 26.57 16.57 -27.35
C ASN A 231 27.51 17.65 -27.93
N PRO A 232 28.01 18.60 -27.12
CA PRO A 232 28.94 19.62 -27.57
C PRO A 232 30.34 19.05 -27.84
N ASN A 233 31.07 19.62 -28.81
CA ASN A 233 32.41 19.17 -29.23
C ASN A 233 32.48 17.70 -29.70
N THR A 234 31.39 17.16 -30.23
CA THR A 234 31.26 15.76 -30.63
C THR A 234 31.25 15.63 -32.16
N SER A 235 31.92 14.59 -32.67
CA SER A 235 31.95 14.29 -34.11
C SER A 235 30.71 13.51 -34.53
N TYR A 236 30.04 13.98 -35.58
CA TYR A 236 28.87 13.35 -36.17
C TYR A 236 29.06 13.15 -37.68
N TYR A 237 28.27 12.24 -38.26
CA TYR A 237 28.22 11.99 -39.69
C TYR A 237 26.81 12.22 -40.23
N ILE A 238 26.68 13.05 -41.28
CA ILE A 238 25.42 13.34 -41.98
C ILE A 238 25.40 12.61 -43.33
N GLN A 239 24.51 11.63 -43.49
CA GLN A 239 24.45 10.75 -44.65
C GLN A 239 23.12 10.87 -45.40
N ASN A 240 23.18 10.89 -46.74
CA ASN A 240 22.04 10.81 -47.65
C ASN A 240 20.93 11.88 -47.46
N THR A 241 21.28 13.11 -47.05
CA THR A 241 20.32 14.22 -46.89
C THR A 241 20.01 14.96 -48.21
N ASN A 242 20.99 15.02 -49.13
CA ASN A 242 20.94 15.64 -50.47
C ASN A 242 20.12 16.96 -50.54
N THR A 243 20.66 18.02 -49.94
CA THR A 243 19.89 19.21 -49.53
C THR A 243 19.52 20.20 -50.64
N GLY A 244 19.99 20.00 -51.90
CA GLY A 244 19.59 20.82 -53.05
C GLY A 244 19.81 22.35 -52.90
N GLY A 245 20.72 22.77 -52.01
CA GLY A 245 20.98 24.18 -51.69
C GLY A 245 20.62 24.61 -50.27
N ALA A 246 19.77 23.84 -49.55
CA ALA A 246 19.38 24.10 -48.17
C ALA A 246 20.49 23.81 -47.13
N SER A 247 20.31 24.34 -45.93
CA SER A 247 21.29 24.31 -44.83
C SER A 247 20.88 23.33 -43.73
N ASN A 248 21.88 22.80 -43.02
CA ASN A 248 21.74 22.16 -41.71
C ASN A 248 22.30 23.13 -40.68
N VAL A 249 21.70 23.28 -39.49
CA VAL A 249 22.11 24.34 -38.55
C VAL A 249 22.15 23.80 -37.13
N TRP A 250 23.20 24.18 -36.39
CA TRP A 250 23.34 23.94 -34.95
C TRP A 250 22.58 24.96 -34.13
N PHE A 251 22.04 24.54 -32.98
CA PHE A 251 21.28 25.40 -32.07
C PHE A 251 21.75 25.22 -30.62
N ASP A 252 21.70 26.29 -29.84
CA ASP A 252 21.96 26.25 -28.40
C ASP A 252 20.74 25.69 -27.63
N LYS A 253 20.85 25.62 -26.30
CA LYS A 253 19.79 25.09 -25.43
C LYS A 253 18.53 25.97 -25.39
N GLU A 254 18.64 27.24 -25.77
CA GLU A 254 17.55 28.20 -25.93
C GLU A 254 16.96 28.22 -27.36
N PHE A 255 17.41 27.32 -28.24
CA PHE A 255 17.02 27.22 -29.65
C PHE A 255 17.43 28.41 -30.53
N ASN A 256 18.47 29.16 -30.16
CA ASN A 256 19.08 30.15 -31.04
C ASN A 256 20.02 29.46 -32.03
N ALA A 257 19.99 29.88 -33.31
CA ALA A 257 20.89 29.36 -34.33
C ALA A 257 22.34 29.77 -34.03
N ILE A 258 23.26 28.81 -34.07
CA ILE A 258 24.69 29.01 -33.82
C ILE A 258 25.42 29.20 -35.15
N GLU A 259 25.54 28.13 -35.95
CA GLU A 259 26.20 28.15 -37.25
C GLU A 259 25.71 27.02 -38.16
N GLU A 260 25.97 27.15 -39.46
CA GLU A 260 25.63 26.14 -40.47
C GLU A 260 26.54 24.89 -40.31
N ALA A 261 25.92 23.72 -40.21
CA ALA A 261 26.57 22.40 -40.19
C ALA A 261 26.86 21.89 -41.60
N ALA A 262 27.71 20.85 -41.72
CA ALA A 262 28.00 20.23 -43.01
C ALA A 262 26.70 19.73 -43.70
N LYS A 263 26.60 19.93 -45.02
CA LYS A 263 25.44 19.47 -45.79
C LYS A 263 25.37 17.94 -45.87
N SER A 264 26.53 17.30 -45.96
CA SER A 264 26.74 15.85 -45.84
C SER A 264 28.20 15.58 -45.48
N GLY A 265 28.50 14.44 -44.87
CA GLY A 265 29.83 14.05 -44.40
C GLY A 265 30.02 14.29 -42.91
N VAL A 266 31.28 14.25 -42.46
CA VAL A 266 31.66 14.50 -41.07
C VAL A 266 31.42 15.95 -40.70
N THR A 267 30.90 16.18 -39.51
CA THR A 267 30.74 17.51 -38.90
C THR A 267 30.99 17.42 -37.40
N THR A 268 31.50 18.48 -36.78
CA THR A 268 31.69 18.54 -35.33
C THR A 268 30.75 19.59 -34.76
N SER A 269 30.09 19.29 -33.64
CA SER A 269 29.20 20.24 -32.96
C SER A 269 30.01 21.33 -32.23
N PRO A 270 29.58 22.61 -32.29
CA PRO A 270 30.13 23.69 -31.47
C PRO A 270 30.06 23.41 -29.97
N SER A 271 30.89 24.09 -29.18
CA SER A 271 30.96 23.89 -27.72
C SER A 271 29.66 24.27 -26.98
N ASN A 272 28.83 25.11 -27.57
CA ASN A 272 27.52 25.53 -27.03
C ASN A 272 26.33 24.87 -27.74
N ALA A 273 26.55 23.93 -28.65
CA ALA A 273 25.47 23.26 -29.37
C ALA A 273 24.77 22.22 -28.51
N ALA A 274 23.45 22.32 -28.44
CA ALA A 274 22.57 21.35 -27.79
C ALA A 274 21.71 20.58 -28.82
N TYR A 275 21.45 21.18 -29.99
CA TYR A 275 20.62 20.59 -31.02
C TYR A 275 21.17 20.84 -32.44
N ILE A 276 20.71 20.02 -33.40
CA ILE A 276 20.85 20.27 -34.84
C ILE A 276 19.50 20.12 -35.54
N ARG A 277 19.31 20.87 -36.63
CA ARG A 277 18.23 20.61 -37.60
C ARG A 277 18.80 20.32 -38.98
N LEU A 278 18.20 19.33 -39.63
CA LEU A 278 18.61 18.86 -40.95
C LEU A 278 17.54 19.18 -41.99
N SER A 279 17.95 19.82 -43.09
CA SER A 279 17.13 19.98 -44.28
C SER A 279 17.39 18.80 -45.22
N ILE A 280 16.35 18.05 -45.59
CA ILE A 280 16.50 16.75 -46.28
C ILE A 280 15.60 16.72 -47.51
N SER A 281 16.12 16.23 -48.64
CA SER A 281 15.30 16.01 -49.83
C SER A 281 14.30 14.88 -49.61
N THR A 282 13.03 15.13 -49.95
CA THR A 282 11.96 14.13 -49.83
C THR A 282 12.26 12.86 -50.63
N ALA A 283 13.08 12.96 -51.69
CA ALA A 283 13.46 11.82 -52.53
C ALA A 283 14.45 10.84 -51.87
N VAL A 284 15.16 11.27 -50.81
CA VAL A 284 16.22 10.46 -50.16
C VAL A 284 15.96 10.22 -48.67
N ILE A 285 14.85 10.73 -48.15
CA ILE A 285 14.50 10.74 -46.73
C ILE A 285 14.46 9.35 -46.09
N ASP A 286 14.12 8.32 -46.86
CA ASP A 286 14.05 6.93 -46.39
C ASP A 286 15.42 6.32 -46.07
N ASN A 287 16.50 6.92 -46.56
CA ASN A 287 17.88 6.45 -46.36
C ASN A 287 18.76 7.48 -45.64
N ALA A 288 18.18 8.60 -45.17
CA ALA A 288 18.91 9.64 -44.46
C ALA A 288 19.31 9.15 -43.06
N MET A 289 20.55 9.44 -42.67
CA MET A 289 21.11 9.00 -41.39
C MET A 289 21.92 10.13 -40.77
N PHE A 290 21.79 10.32 -39.47
CA PHE A 290 22.64 11.22 -38.68
C PHE A 290 23.08 10.48 -37.43
N PHE A 291 24.37 10.37 -37.17
CA PHE A 291 24.88 9.53 -36.08
C PHE A 291 26.24 10.00 -35.57
N GLU A 292 26.59 9.62 -34.34
CA GLU A 292 27.88 9.94 -33.74
C GLU A 292 29.00 9.10 -34.38
N GLY A 293 30.06 9.77 -34.83
CA GLY A 293 31.19 9.14 -35.52
C GLY A 293 31.81 10.00 -36.63
N GLY A 294 32.86 9.47 -37.26
CA GLY A 294 33.65 10.15 -38.29
C GLY A 294 33.65 9.46 -39.66
N THR A 295 32.89 8.38 -39.85
CA THR A 295 32.89 7.58 -41.09
C THR A 295 31.50 7.08 -41.43
N ALA A 296 31.14 7.06 -42.72
CA ALA A 296 29.88 6.52 -43.20
C ALA A 296 29.70 5.04 -42.79
N THR A 297 28.48 4.67 -42.40
CA THR A 297 28.11 3.29 -42.08
C THR A 297 27.00 2.79 -43.02
N PRO A 298 26.73 1.48 -43.08
CA PRO A 298 25.49 0.98 -43.67
C PRO A 298 24.28 1.66 -43.01
N TYR A 299 23.24 1.90 -43.80
CA TYR A 299 22.03 2.51 -43.29
C TYR A 299 21.36 1.59 -42.26
N GLU A 300 20.98 2.19 -41.14
CA GLU A 300 20.09 1.61 -40.15
C GLU A 300 18.98 2.61 -39.82
N SER A 301 17.78 2.09 -39.58
CA SER A 301 16.62 2.91 -39.22
C SER A 301 16.82 3.54 -37.85
N TYR A 302 16.30 4.76 -37.67
CA TYR A 302 16.16 5.36 -36.35
C TYR A 302 15.42 4.45 -35.39
N THR A 303 15.96 4.30 -34.18
CA THR A 303 15.32 3.67 -33.03
C THR A 303 15.21 4.73 -31.92
N GLU A 304 14.07 4.83 -31.25
CA GLU A 304 13.80 5.86 -30.24
C GLU A 304 14.79 5.79 -29.06
N ASN A 305 15.89 6.54 -29.15
CA ASN A 305 17.00 6.48 -28.19
C ASN A 305 16.76 7.30 -26.92
N TYR A 306 16.00 8.39 -27.00
CA TYR A 306 15.74 9.25 -25.83
C TYR A 306 14.83 8.58 -24.80
N ASP A 307 13.78 7.90 -25.27
CA ASP A 307 12.90 7.13 -24.39
C ASP A 307 13.62 5.91 -23.82
N ASN A 308 14.55 5.31 -24.56
CA ASN A 308 15.35 4.21 -24.04
C ASN A 308 16.34 4.68 -22.97
N GLU A 309 17.05 5.82 -23.15
CA GLU A 309 17.91 6.38 -22.09
C GLU A 309 17.13 6.74 -20.82
N GLN A 310 15.95 7.35 -20.95
CA GLN A 310 15.08 7.65 -19.80
C GLN A 310 14.50 6.37 -19.17
N ARG A 311 14.16 5.36 -19.98
CA ARG A 311 13.71 4.04 -19.51
C ARG A 311 14.84 3.28 -18.82
N PHE A 312 16.08 3.37 -19.30
CA PHE A 312 17.25 2.79 -18.65
C PHE A 312 17.56 3.51 -17.35
N ALA A 313 17.53 4.84 -17.31
CA ALA A 313 17.71 5.59 -16.07
C ALA A 313 16.61 5.26 -15.05
N LYS A 314 15.36 5.10 -15.51
CA LYS A 314 14.24 4.69 -14.66
C LYS A 314 14.39 3.25 -14.16
N GLN A 315 14.79 2.32 -15.04
CA GLN A 315 15.00 0.91 -14.68
C GLN A 315 16.24 0.72 -13.81
N GLU A 316 17.32 1.46 -14.05
CA GLU A 316 18.51 1.48 -13.20
C GLU A 316 18.16 2.04 -11.82
N LYS A 317 17.31 3.06 -11.74
CA LYS A 317 16.76 3.56 -10.48
C LYS A 317 15.89 2.53 -9.78
N GLU A 318 14.98 1.85 -10.49
CA GLU A 318 14.15 0.78 -9.93
C GLU A 318 14.98 -0.40 -9.43
N ILE A 319 15.99 -0.85 -10.19
CA ILE A 319 16.91 -1.93 -9.79
C ILE A 319 17.81 -1.51 -8.62
N ASN A 320 18.31 -0.27 -8.61
CA ASN A 320 19.08 0.26 -7.48
C ASN A 320 18.22 0.36 -6.22
N ASN A 321 16.95 0.72 -6.34
CA ASN A 321 16.00 0.68 -5.23
C ASN A 321 15.77 -0.76 -4.75
N THR A 322 15.66 -1.74 -5.66
CA THR A 322 15.56 -3.17 -5.31
C THR A 322 16.82 -3.67 -4.62
N ASN A 323 18.02 -3.31 -5.09
CA ASN A 323 19.29 -3.64 -4.45
C ASN A 323 19.42 -2.99 -3.08
N ALA A 324 19.04 -1.71 -2.93
CA ALA A 324 19.00 -1.04 -1.64
C ALA A 324 18.00 -1.69 -0.68
N THR A 325 16.86 -2.17 -1.20
CA THR A 325 15.86 -2.92 -0.43
C THR A 325 16.41 -4.29 -0.02
N LEU A 326 17.09 -5.01 -0.92
CA LEU A 326 17.77 -6.28 -0.61
C LEU A 326 18.88 -6.09 0.43
N ASP A 327 19.68 -5.03 0.31
CA ASP A 327 20.72 -4.69 1.29
C ASP A 327 20.11 -4.31 2.64
N THR A 328 18.99 -3.59 2.63
CA THR A 328 18.22 -3.25 3.85
C THR A 328 17.66 -4.50 4.50
N LEU A 329 17.01 -5.38 3.75
CA LEU A 329 16.49 -6.66 4.23
C LEU A 329 17.61 -7.54 4.79
N GLN A 330 18.73 -7.64 4.07
CA GLN A 330 19.91 -8.37 4.52
C GLN A 330 20.51 -7.79 5.81
N SER A 331 20.47 -6.46 5.99
CA SER A 331 20.92 -5.81 7.22
C SER A 331 19.94 -5.94 8.40
N GLN A 332 18.67 -6.19 8.12
CA GLN A 332 17.61 -6.40 9.11
C GLN A 332 17.47 -7.88 9.50
N MET A 333 18.04 -8.80 8.71
CA MET A 333 18.11 -10.21 9.06
C MET A 333 19.08 -10.41 10.23
N PRO A 334 18.72 -11.19 11.27
CA PRO A 334 19.63 -11.50 12.35
C PRO A 334 20.84 -12.26 11.80
N LYS A 335 22.07 -11.77 12.03
CA LYS A 335 23.26 -12.54 11.65
C LYS A 335 23.28 -13.83 12.45
N VAL A 336 23.52 -14.96 11.82
CA VAL A 336 23.55 -16.27 12.48
C VAL A 336 24.99 -16.80 12.51
N VAL A 337 25.44 -17.24 13.68
CA VAL A 337 26.73 -17.92 13.92
C VAL A 337 26.47 -19.37 14.29
N VAL A 338 27.48 -20.22 14.17
CA VAL A 338 27.36 -21.62 14.62
C VAL A 338 27.21 -21.62 16.14
N GLY A 339 26.30 -22.46 16.66
CA GLY A 339 26.16 -22.71 18.09
C GLY A 339 27.41 -23.35 18.69
N LYS A 340 27.29 -23.87 19.91
CA LYS A 340 28.43 -24.42 20.67
C LYS A 340 29.14 -25.57 19.94
N ASN A 341 28.36 -26.45 19.29
CA ASN A 341 28.89 -27.54 18.50
C ASN A 341 29.16 -27.09 17.05
N LEU A 342 30.43 -27.03 16.69
CA LEU A 342 30.95 -26.68 15.36
C LEU A 342 30.82 -27.80 14.33
N PHE A 343 30.55 -29.05 14.75
CA PHE A 343 30.51 -30.20 13.87
C PHE A 343 29.09 -30.46 13.34
N ASP A 344 28.86 -30.15 12.06
CA ASP A 344 27.62 -30.50 11.35
C ASP A 344 27.62 -32.00 10.95
N PRO A 345 26.82 -32.85 11.61
CA PRO A 345 26.81 -34.28 11.33
C PRO A 345 26.17 -34.62 9.97
N ASP A 346 25.32 -33.76 9.41
CA ASP A 346 24.63 -34.04 8.15
C ASP A 346 25.53 -33.82 6.92
N LYS A 347 26.65 -33.11 7.10
CA LYS A 347 27.71 -32.96 6.08
C LYS A 347 28.83 -33.99 6.21
N ALA A 348 28.75 -34.90 7.19
CA ALA A 348 29.77 -35.92 7.37
C ALA A 348 29.71 -37.00 6.27
N GLY A 349 30.87 -37.36 5.73
CA GLY A 349 31.01 -38.39 4.70
C GLY A 349 31.63 -39.68 5.25
N ASN A 350 31.34 -40.82 4.62
CA ASN A 350 31.96 -42.10 4.98
C ASN A 350 33.49 -42.06 4.81
N GLY A 351 34.22 -42.55 5.80
CA GLY A 351 35.67 -42.64 5.79
C GLY A 351 36.35 -42.09 7.03
N PHE A 352 37.68 -42.21 7.07
CA PHE A 352 38.52 -41.68 8.13
C PHE A 352 39.72 -40.92 7.57
N LEU A 353 40.21 -39.94 8.33
CA LEU A 353 41.41 -39.18 7.99
C LEU A 353 42.68 -39.99 8.28
N ARG A 354 43.61 -39.99 7.33
CA ARG A 354 45.00 -40.46 7.49
C ARG A 354 45.89 -39.33 8.03
N GLN A 355 47.11 -39.67 8.44
CA GLN A 355 48.07 -38.72 9.00
C GLN A 355 48.37 -37.53 8.07
N ASN A 356 48.29 -37.74 6.76
CA ASN A 356 48.53 -36.73 5.73
C ASN A 356 47.25 -35.93 5.34
N GLY A 357 46.17 -36.02 6.10
CA GLY A 357 44.90 -35.32 5.83
C GLY A 357 44.03 -35.94 4.73
N THR A 358 44.49 -37.01 4.06
CA THR A 358 43.66 -37.68 3.03
C THR A 358 42.61 -38.60 3.66
N ILE A 359 41.45 -38.74 3.01
CA ILE A 359 40.36 -39.60 3.47
C ILE A 359 40.56 -41.02 2.92
N ALA A 360 40.42 -42.03 3.78
CA ALA A 360 40.28 -43.43 3.40
C ALA A 360 38.85 -43.90 3.60
N ASN A 361 38.30 -44.63 2.63
CA ASN A 361 36.93 -45.16 2.71
C ASN A 361 36.78 -46.14 3.88
N SER A 362 35.70 -46.01 4.64
CA SER A 362 35.28 -46.91 5.72
C SER A 362 33.79 -46.70 5.98
N THR A 363 33.08 -47.77 6.32
CA THR A 363 31.68 -47.69 6.81
C THR A 363 31.60 -47.63 8.33
N THR A 364 32.71 -47.89 9.04
CA THR A 364 32.82 -47.83 10.50
C THR A 364 33.02 -46.39 10.99
N TYR A 365 33.57 -45.52 10.14
CA TYR A 365 33.93 -44.15 10.48
C TYR A 365 33.28 -43.16 9.53
N VAL A 366 33.02 -41.97 10.05
CA VAL A 366 32.64 -40.81 9.26
C VAL A 366 33.66 -39.70 9.48
N THR A 367 33.92 -38.93 8.44
CA THR A 367 34.77 -37.74 8.49
C THR A 367 33.91 -36.52 8.31
N SER A 368 34.09 -35.50 9.13
CA SER A 368 33.43 -34.21 8.95
C SER A 368 33.75 -33.58 7.60
N ASP A 369 32.91 -32.66 7.17
CA ASP A 369 33.33 -31.66 6.18
C ASP A 369 34.42 -30.75 6.76
N TYR A 370 34.94 -29.82 5.97
CA TYR A 370 35.79 -28.74 6.44
C TYR A 370 35.00 -27.82 7.37
N ILE A 371 35.34 -27.85 8.66
CA ILE A 371 34.73 -27.02 9.71
C ILE A 371 35.56 -25.75 9.84
N ALA A 372 34.95 -24.59 9.60
CA ALA A 372 35.63 -23.31 9.72
C ALA A 372 36.00 -23.03 11.19
N VAL A 373 37.24 -22.61 11.43
CA VAL A 373 37.76 -22.27 12.75
C VAL A 373 38.76 -21.12 12.65
N GLU A 374 39.04 -20.49 13.79
CA GLU A 374 40.08 -19.48 13.91
C GLU A 374 41.39 -20.09 14.43
N GLY A 375 42.50 -19.76 13.76
CA GLY A 375 43.85 -20.15 14.18
C GLY A 375 44.20 -19.65 15.59
N GLU A 376 45.20 -20.29 16.22
CA GLU A 376 45.63 -20.03 17.61
C GLU A 376 44.59 -20.34 18.71
N ARG A 377 43.31 -20.53 18.36
CA ARG A 377 42.29 -20.92 19.33
C ARG A 377 42.47 -22.35 19.81
N MET A 378 42.02 -22.61 21.04
CA MET A 378 41.94 -23.95 21.60
C MET A 378 40.58 -24.57 21.26
N ILE A 379 40.59 -25.79 20.75
CA ILE A 379 39.39 -26.56 20.44
C ILE A 379 39.39 -27.89 21.19
N THR A 380 38.21 -28.38 21.53
CA THR A 380 37.97 -29.71 22.07
C THR A 380 36.99 -30.47 21.19
N ALA A 381 37.30 -31.74 20.91
CA ALA A 381 36.48 -32.63 20.10
C ALA A 381 36.17 -33.93 20.88
N HIS A 382 34.89 -34.31 20.93
CA HIS A 382 34.40 -35.43 21.74
C HIS A 382 33.04 -36.00 21.24
N PRO A 383 32.78 -37.32 21.32
CA PRO A 383 33.75 -38.38 21.36
C PRO A 383 34.29 -38.64 19.95
N LEU A 384 35.60 -38.58 19.77
CA LEU A 384 36.21 -39.00 18.50
C LEU A 384 36.40 -40.52 18.45
N ALA A 385 36.43 -41.05 17.23
CA ALA A 385 36.75 -42.46 17.02
C ALA A 385 38.19 -42.79 17.41
N LEU A 386 38.41 -43.96 17.99
CA LEU A 386 39.72 -44.46 18.42
C LEU A 386 40.38 -45.34 17.33
N GLY A 387 41.69 -45.19 17.15
CA GLY A 387 42.47 -45.98 16.19
C GLY A 387 43.63 -45.18 15.58
N PRO A 388 44.31 -45.70 14.53
CA PRO A 388 45.30 -44.95 13.74
C PRO A 388 44.61 -43.97 12.77
N ILE A 389 43.72 -43.13 13.29
CA ILE A 389 42.87 -42.16 12.59
C ILE A 389 43.06 -40.78 13.21
N TYR A 390 42.77 -39.73 12.44
CA TYR A 390 43.33 -38.40 12.73
C TYR A 390 42.29 -37.28 12.75
N PHE A 391 42.66 -36.20 13.45
CA PHE A 391 42.08 -34.87 13.41
C PHE A 391 43.05 -33.97 12.65
N SER A 392 42.60 -33.31 11.58
CA SER A 392 43.47 -32.58 10.65
C SER A 392 43.13 -31.10 10.58
N GLN A 393 44.15 -30.26 10.42
CA GLN A 393 44.06 -28.80 10.25
C GLN A 393 44.44 -28.41 8.81
N TYR A 394 43.78 -27.37 8.28
CA TYR A 394 43.95 -26.89 6.92
C TYR A 394 43.92 -25.35 6.88
N ASP A 395 44.60 -24.76 5.90
CA ASP A 395 44.62 -23.31 5.69
C ASP A 395 43.37 -22.82 4.91
N SER A 396 43.30 -21.51 4.63
CA SER A 396 42.16 -20.89 3.92
C SER A 396 41.91 -21.45 2.51
N ASP A 397 42.95 -21.99 1.87
CA ASP A 397 42.86 -22.64 0.55
C ASP A 397 42.52 -24.14 0.67
N LYS A 398 42.21 -24.62 1.88
CA LYS A 398 41.95 -26.02 2.24
C LYS A 398 43.17 -26.92 2.02
N THR A 399 44.37 -26.35 2.01
CA THR A 399 45.63 -27.09 1.94
C THR A 399 45.96 -27.66 3.31
N PHE A 400 46.43 -28.91 3.33
CA PHE A 400 46.75 -29.63 4.57
C PHE A 400 47.90 -28.96 5.34
N ILE A 401 47.69 -28.67 6.62
CA ILE A 401 48.70 -28.13 7.53
C ILE A 401 49.32 -29.26 8.36
N THR A 402 48.50 -29.91 9.20
CA THR A 402 48.97 -30.91 10.15
C THR A 402 47.85 -31.84 10.60
N SER A 403 48.19 -32.96 11.25
CA SER A 403 47.26 -33.91 11.86
C SER A 403 47.70 -34.34 13.25
N THR A 404 46.73 -34.52 14.13
CA THR A 404 46.90 -35.15 15.44
C THR A 404 46.14 -36.47 15.47
N GLN A 405 46.72 -37.52 16.04
CA GLN A 405 46.01 -38.79 16.19
C GLN A 405 44.81 -38.62 17.13
N ASN A 406 43.65 -39.14 16.74
CA ASN A 406 42.43 -39.07 17.53
C ASN A 406 42.60 -39.69 18.93
N LYS A 407 41.96 -39.05 19.90
CA LYS A 407 41.69 -39.58 21.24
C LYS A 407 40.20 -39.41 21.51
N GLN A 408 39.61 -40.23 22.39
CA GLN A 408 38.18 -40.16 22.71
C GLN A 408 37.75 -38.72 23.03
N THR A 409 38.53 -38.00 23.82
CA THR A 409 38.49 -36.54 23.91
C THR A 409 39.81 -35.99 23.43
N LEU A 410 39.80 -35.13 22.43
CA LEU A 410 40.98 -34.46 21.91
C LEU A 410 40.86 -32.96 22.12
N THR A 411 41.80 -32.38 22.86
CA THR A 411 41.94 -30.93 23.03
C THR A 411 43.26 -30.49 22.43
N ILE A 412 43.24 -29.52 21.52
CA ILE A 412 44.43 -28.99 20.84
C ILE A 412 44.35 -27.47 20.67
N THR A 413 45.51 -26.82 20.66
CA THR A 413 45.64 -25.43 20.17
C THR A 413 45.92 -25.48 18.67
N LEU A 414 45.18 -24.69 17.90
CA LEU A 414 45.29 -24.66 16.44
C LEU A 414 46.54 -23.88 16.00
N GLU A 415 47.13 -24.28 14.88
CA GLU A 415 48.22 -23.52 14.25
C GLU A 415 47.69 -22.14 13.79
N SER A 416 48.58 -21.14 13.76
CA SER A 416 48.20 -19.74 13.46
C SER A 416 47.58 -19.56 12.07
N ASN A 417 47.96 -20.38 11.08
CA ASN A 417 47.43 -20.34 9.73
C ASN A 417 46.24 -21.29 9.50
N THR A 418 45.71 -21.93 10.54
CA THR A 418 44.56 -22.83 10.41
C THR A 418 43.27 -22.04 10.22
N ALA A 419 42.56 -22.33 9.14
CA ALA A 419 41.22 -21.79 8.83
C ALA A 419 40.13 -22.87 8.86
N TYR A 420 40.51 -24.15 8.69
CA TYR A 420 39.57 -25.26 8.74
C TYR A 420 40.14 -26.46 9.51
N VAL A 421 39.24 -27.21 10.13
CA VAL A 421 39.55 -28.51 10.74
C VAL A 421 38.65 -29.60 10.22
N ARG A 422 39.12 -30.83 10.32
CA ARG A 422 38.35 -32.03 10.03
C ARG A 422 38.62 -33.10 11.05
N ALA A 423 37.58 -33.85 11.42
CA ALA A 423 37.68 -34.90 12.43
C ALA A 423 37.03 -36.20 11.97
N THR A 424 37.54 -37.32 12.51
CA THR A 424 36.96 -38.65 12.30
C THR A 424 36.13 -39.07 13.52
N PHE A 425 34.87 -39.44 13.31
CA PHE A 425 33.93 -39.94 14.32
C PHE A 425 33.52 -41.39 14.04
N LEU A 426 32.94 -42.05 15.04
CA LEU A 426 32.36 -43.40 14.91
C LEU A 426 30.99 -43.29 14.23
N ALA A 427 30.79 -44.07 13.16
CA ALA A 427 29.55 -44.03 12.39
C ALA A 427 28.30 -44.39 13.22
N SER A 428 28.47 -45.09 14.34
CA SER A 428 27.38 -45.55 15.20
C SER A 428 26.76 -44.49 16.10
N ASN A 429 27.49 -43.42 16.45
CA ASN A 429 27.06 -42.44 17.47
C ASN A 429 27.38 -40.97 17.13
N TYR A 430 28.05 -40.67 16.02
CA TYR A 430 28.44 -39.29 15.69
C TYR A 430 27.29 -38.28 15.62
N LYS A 431 26.06 -38.71 15.28
CA LYS A 431 24.87 -37.84 15.22
C LYS A 431 24.26 -37.52 16.59
N THR A 432 24.58 -38.30 17.61
CA THR A 432 23.98 -38.20 18.95
C THR A 432 24.97 -37.81 20.02
N GLU A 433 26.27 -37.87 19.72
CA GLU A 433 27.33 -37.59 20.68
C GLU A 433 28.46 -36.73 20.09
N GLY A 434 28.65 -36.68 18.77
CA GLY A 434 29.79 -36.03 18.14
C GLY A 434 29.74 -34.51 18.25
N GLN A 435 30.77 -33.92 18.86
CA GLN A 435 30.89 -32.49 19.08
C GLN A 435 32.32 -31.99 18.90
N ILE A 436 32.44 -30.81 18.29
CA ILE A 436 33.68 -30.02 18.26
C ILE A 436 33.32 -28.64 18.76
N GLU A 437 34.07 -28.09 19.70
CA GLU A 437 33.76 -26.81 20.32
C GLU A 437 35.04 -26.05 20.68
N TYR A 438 34.92 -24.73 20.85
CA TYR A 438 36.02 -23.95 21.40
C TYR A 438 36.16 -24.18 22.90
N GLY A 439 37.40 -24.23 23.38
CA GLY A 439 37.73 -24.37 24.80
C GLY A 439 38.60 -25.57 25.13
N SER A 440 38.98 -25.66 26.41
CA SER A 440 39.95 -26.64 26.93
C SER A 440 39.32 -27.91 27.50
N THR A 441 37.99 -27.99 27.56
CA THR A 441 37.24 -29.09 28.19
C THR A 441 36.05 -29.47 27.34
N ALA A 442 35.74 -30.77 27.27
CA ALA A 442 34.52 -31.25 26.63
C ALA A 442 33.32 -30.94 27.53
N THR A 443 32.27 -30.36 26.93
CA THR A 443 31.01 -30.06 27.60
C THR A 443 29.96 -31.14 27.32
N GLU A 444 28.78 -31.03 27.94
CA GLU A 444 27.65 -31.92 27.62
C GLU A 444 27.23 -31.76 26.15
N TYR A 445 26.89 -32.89 25.53
CA TYR A 445 26.54 -32.96 24.13
C TYR A 445 25.40 -32.00 23.79
N GLU A 446 25.63 -31.20 22.76
CA GLU A 446 24.63 -30.35 22.14
C GLU A 446 24.64 -30.63 20.63
N PRO A 447 23.47 -30.85 20.00
CA PRO A 447 23.39 -30.97 18.56
C PRO A 447 23.98 -29.75 17.85
N PHE A 448 24.47 -29.93 16.63
CA PHE A 448 24.83 -28.81 15.76
C PHE A 448 23.59 -27.98 15.45
N HIS A 449 23.67 -26.66 15.64
CA HIS A 449 22.65 -25.70 15.27
C HIS A 449 23.28 -24.33 15.02
N TYR A 450 22.51 -23.41 14.46
CA TYR A 450 22.94 -22.02 14.25
C TYR A 450 22.22 -21.10 15.27
N VAL A 451 22.95 -20.17 15.89
CA VAL A 451 22.45 -19.18 16.85
C VAL A 451 22.59 -17.76 16.31
N ILE A 452 21.67 -16.87 16.67
CA ILE A 452 21.79 -15.45 16.31
C ILE A 452 23.01 -14.85 17.03
N SER A 453 23.86 -14.12 16.29
CA SER A 453 25.07 -13.48 16.81
C SER A 453 24.74 -12.43 17.87
N GLU A 454 25.60 -12.29 18.89
CA GLU A 454 25.45 -11.24 19.91
C GLU A 454 25.44 -9.82 19.31
N GLU A 455 26.14 -9.58 18.20
CA GLU A 455 26.12 -8.30 17.47
C GLU A 455 24.76 -7.94 16.88
N SER A 456 23.88 -8.94 16.70
CA SER A 456 22.50 -8.76 16.23
C SER A 456 21.50 -8.63 17.38
N LEU A 457 21.96 -8.65 18.63
CA LEU A 457 21.14 -8.42 19.82
C LEU A 457 21.14 -6.92 20.19
N PRO A 458 19.99 -6.32 20.53
CA PRO A 458 19.92 -4.94 21.00
C PRO A 458 20.73 -4.72 22.31
N GLU A 459 21.39 -3.56 22.43
CA GLU A 459 22.11 -3.17 23.66
C GLU A 459 21.16 -3.18 24.88
N GLY A 460 21.54 -3.92 25.94
CA GLY A 460 20.81 -3.98 27.21
C GLY A 460 20.07 -5.29 27.49
N ILE A 461 20.11 -6.27 26.58
CA ILE A 461 19.54 -7.61 26.81
C ILE A 461 20.62 -8.53 27.37
N GLY A 462 20.58 -8.79 28.68
CA GLY A 462 21.40 -9.82 29.32
C GLY A 462 20.92 -11.22 28.95
N SER A 463 21.84 -12.21 28.97
CA SER A 463 21.58 -13.63 28.72
C SER A 463 20.39 -14.16 29.53
N GLY A 464 19.20 -14.25 28.93
CA GLY A 464 18.00 -14.69 29.64
C GLY A 464 16.65 -14.47 28.95
N THR A 465 16.57 -13.80 27.80
CA THR A 465 15.30 -13.63 27.06
C THR A 465 14.96 -14.90 26.28
N THR A 466 13.73 -15.38 26.39
CA THR A 466 13.27 -16.62 25.76
C THR A 466 12.85 -16.41 24.30
N GLN A 467 13.00 -17.45 23.46
CA GLN A 467 12.68 -17.41 22.03
C GLN A 467 11.21 -17.05 21.75
N ASP A 468 10.30 -17.25 22.70
CA ASP A 468 8.90 -16.89 22.58
C ASP A 468 8.66 -15.38 22.76
N GLU A 469 9.46 -14.69 23.58
CA GLU A 469 9.47 -13.22 23.65
C GLU A 469 10.02 -12.62 22.35
N VAL A 470 10.96 -13.31 21.69
CA VAL A 470 11.49 -12.93 20.37
C VAL A 470 10.49 -13.23 19.25
N LYS A 471 9.74 -14.34 19.30
CA LYS A 471 8.64 -14.64 18.37
C LYS A 471 7.49 -13.65 18.50
N GLN A 472 7.21 -13.17 19.71
CA GLN A 472 6.21 -12.13 19.95
C GLN A 472 6.66 -10.78 19.36
N ILE A 473 7.96 -10.50 19.30
CA ILE A 473 8.52 -9.30 18.64
C ILE A 473 8.53 -9.45 17.11
N ILE A 474 8.81 -10.64 16.57
CA ILE A 474 8.94 -10.90 15.12
C ILE A 474 7.60 -11.10 14.41
N ASN A 475 6.63 -11.82 15.01
CA ASN A 475 5.29 -11.97 14.42
C ASN A 475 4.49 -10.65 14.40
N GLU A 476 4.93 -9.66 15.16
CA GLU A 476 4.36 -8.30 15.16
C GLU A 476 4.99 -7.37 14.13
N GLU A 477 6.06 -7.80 13.45
CA GLU A 477 6.80 -6.99 12.48
C GLU A 477 6.52 -7.32 11.00
N VAL A 478 5.61 -8.25 10.69
CA VAL A 478 5.30 -8.61 9.29
C VAL A 478 4.43 -7.55 8.57
N PHE A 479 3.91 -6.54 9.29
CA PHE A 479 3.53 -5.24 8.73
C PHE A 479 3.84 -4.17 9.80
N PRO A 480 4.67 -3.14 9.55
CA PRO A 480 4.93 -2.15 10.57
C PRO A 480 3.65 -1.38 10.86
N ALA A 481 3.03 -1.67 12.02
CA ALA A 481 1.92 -0.90 12.50
C ALA A 481 2.37 0.55 12.64
N LYS A 482 1.65 1.47 12.01
CA LYS A 482 1.98 2.88 12.02
C LYS A 482 0.75 3.74 12.11
N LEU A 483 0.89 4.87 12.80
CA LEU A 483 -0.04 5.98 12.73
C LEU A 483 0.07 6.62 11.34
N VAL A 484 -1.06 6.66 10.66
CA VAL A 484 -1.25 7.47 9.46
C VAL A 484 -1.99 8.72 9.92
N LEU A 485 -1.29 9.85 9.96
CA LEU A 485 -1.81 11.16 10.37
C LEU A 485 -1.07 12.26 9.61
N PRO A 486 -1.73 13.37 9.22
CA PRO A 486 -1.06 14.55 8.69
C PRO A 486 -0.12 15.19 9.72
N SER A 487 0.85 15.96 9.23
CA SER A 487 1.84 16.70 10.02
C SER A 487 1.24 17.82 10.88
N SER A 488 0.02 18.26 10.57
CA SER A 488 -0.73 19.25 11.35
C SER A 488 -2.14 18.78 11.65
N LEU A 489 -2.57 18.94 12.90
CA LEU A 489 -3.94 18.69 13.37
C LEU A 489 -4.55 19.97 13.93
N TYR A 490 -5.86 20.10 13.77
CA TYR A 490 -6.61 21.31 14.08
C TYR A 490 -7.69 20.99 15.10
N PHE A 491 -7.78 21.79 16.15
CA PHE A 491 -8.69 21.62 17.27
C PHE A 491 -9.36 22.95 17.61
N LYS A 492 -10.58 22.91 18.14
CA LYS A 492 -11.35 24.10 18.51
C LYS A 492 -11.23 24.42 19.99
N ALA A 493 -10.80 25.64 20.33
CA ALA A 493 -10.82 26.12 21.71
C ALA A 493 -12.27 26.25 22.24
N ASN A 494 -12.47 25.95 23.53
CA ASN A 494 -13.74 25.95 24.24
C ASN A 494 -14.79 24.98 23.68
N ARG A 495 -14.35 23.96 22.91
CA ARG A 495 -15.21 22.91 22.39
C ARG A 495 -14.62 21.53 22.65
N GLN A 496 -15.47 20.51 22.70
CA GLN A 496 -15.04 19.13 22.84
C GLN A 496 -14.33 18.67 21.57
N ASN A 497 -13.10 18.21 21.71
CA ASN A 497 -12.28 17.67 20.63
C ASN A 497 -11.94 16.21 20.89
N ASN A 498 -11.86 15.42 19.83
CA ASN A 498 -11.49 14.00 19.90
C ASN A 498 -10.48 13.67 18.79
N LEU A 499 -9.47 12.87 19.10
CA LEU A 499 -8.59 12.21 18.11
C LEU A 499 -8.56 10.72 18.44
N TYR A 500 -9.24 9.91 17.65
CA TYR A 500 -9.33 8.46 17.78
C TYR A 500 -8.09 7.78 17.21
N TYR A 501 -6.96 7.84 17.93
CA TYR A 501 -5.67 7.35 17.43
C TYR A 501 -5.68 5.87 17.06
N LYS A 502 -6.47 5.01 17.74
CA LYS A 502 -6.59 3.58 17.37
C LYS A 502 -7.14 3.41 15.95
N GLN A 503 -7.98 4.33 15.50
CA GLN A 503 -8.53 4.35 14.14
C GLN A 503 -7.50 4.78 13.10
N ALA A 504 -6.47 5.53 13.50
CA ALA A 504 -5.37 5.98 12.65
C ALA A 504 -4.24 4.95 12.51
N ILE A 505 -4.27 3.84 13.25
CA ILE A 505 -3.24 2.81 13.18
C ILE A 505 -3.53 1.88 11.99
N LYS A 506 -2.65 1.92 10.99
CA LYS A 506 -2.63 0.98 9.86
C LYS A 506 -1.86 -0.27 10.28
N CYS A 507 -2.57 -1.39 10.43
CA CYS A 507 -2.02 -2.68 10.82
C CYS A 507 -2.90 -3.82 10.28
N SER A 508 -2.33 -5.02 10.15
CA SER A 508 -3.04 -6.21 9.68
C SER A 508 -3.81 -6.94 10.80
N CYS A 509 -3.43 -6.74 12.06
CA CYS A 509 -4.08 -7.31 13.24
C CYS A 509 -4.66 -6.22 14.15
N HIS A 510 -5.80 -6.49 14.78
CA HIS A 510 -6.32 -5.67 15.88
C HIS A 510 -5.58 -6.11 17.14
N ASP A 511 -4.78 -5.26 17.80
CA ASP A 511 -4.36 -5.49 19.19
C ASP A 511 -3.58 -4.34 19.85
N ASN A 512 -3.48 -4.42 21.18
CA ASN A 512 -2.85 -3.57 22.19
C ASN A 512 -1.64 -2.71 21.75
N PHE A 513 -1.92 -1.48 21.30
CA PHE A 513 -0.92 -0.44 21.09
C PHE A 513 -0.92 0.56 22.24
N ASP A 514 0.29 0.88 22.71
CA ASP A 514 0.52 1.96 23.66
C ASP A 514 0.69 3.27 22.88
N PHE A 515 -0.18 4.24 23.16
CA PHE A 515 -0.10 5.58 22.59
C PHE A 515 0.31 6.59 23.66
N SER A 516 1.24 7.46 23.31
CA SER A 516 1.64 8.58 24.17
C SER A 516 1.84 9.86 23.36
N VAL A 517 1.66 10.99 24.02
CA VAL A 517 1.82 12.34 23.46
C VAL A 517 2.60 13.21 24.43
N SER A 518 3.58 13.97 23.93
CA SER A 518 4.50 14.75 24.78
C SER A 518 3.86 15.95 25.47
N ASN A 519 2.95 16.68 24.80
CA ASN A 519 2.33 17.91 25.31
C ASN A 519 0.79 17.76 25.37
N ALA A 520 0.30 16.97 26.32
CA ALA A 520 -1.11 16.62 26.42
C ALA A 520 -1.98 17.79 26.95
N THR A 521 -2.46 18.68 26.07
CA THR A 521 -3.59 19.59 26.40
C THR A 521 -4.93 18.83 26.39
N LEU A 522 -5.01 17.76 25.60
CA LEU A 522 -6.12 16.81 25.58
C LEU A 522 -5.75 15.60 26.45
N LYS A 523 -6.72 15.06 27.19
CA LYS A 523 -6.51 13.89 28.04
C LYS A 523 -6.40 12.64 27.17
N VAL A 524 -5.44 11.77 27.49
CA VAL A 524 -5.29 10.46 26.85
C VAL A 524 -6.28 9.46 27.45
N PHE A 525 -7.05 8.82 26.59
CA PHE A 525 -7.90 7.67 26.90
C PHE A 525 -7.47 6.49 26.04
N ASP A 526 -7.88 5.28 26.39
CA ASP A 526 -7.46 4.04 25.74
C ASP A 526 -7.65 4.02 24.21
N ARG A 527 -8.65 4.70 23.65
CA ARG A 527 -8.88 4.75 22.20
C ARG A 527 -8.67 6.12 21.55
N GLN A 528 -8.55 7.17 22.36
CA GLN A 528 -8.62 8.55 21.85
C GLN A 528 -7.89 9.56 22.75
N LEU A 529 -7.43 10.65 22.17
CA LEU A 529 -7.26 11.91 22.89
C LEU A 529 -8.61 12.61 22.97
N SER A 530 -8.94 13.21 24.10
CA SER A 530 -10.20 13.91 24.27
C SER A 530 -10.11 15.04 25.30
N GLY A 531 -10.75 16.16 25.02
CA GLY A 531 -10.82 17.27 25.96
C GLY A 531 -11.37 18.57 25.36
N VAL A 532 -11.48 19.57 26.23
CA VAL A 532 -11.95 20.93 25.91
C VAL A 532 -10.80 21.91 26.17
N PRO A 533 -9.90 22.15 25.20
CA PRO A 533 -8.81 23.10 25.39
C PRO A 533 -9.37 24.52 25.51
N VAL A 534 -8.91 25.31 26.48
CA VAL A 534 -9.53 26.60 26.83
C VAL A 534 -8.95 27.82 26.10
N ALA A 535 -7.73 27.72 25.58
CA ALA A 535 -7.02 28.83 24.95
C ALA A 535 -6.53 28.42 23.56
N ALA A 536 -6.48 29.39 22.64
CA ALA A 536 -5.81 29.21 21.36
C ALA A 536 -4.30 29.08 21.56
N SER A 537 -3.69 28.16 20.83
CA SER A 537 -2.27 27.85 20.97
C SER A 537 -1.79 27.00 19.81
N VAL A 538 -0.52 27.11 19.46
CA VAL A 538 0.14 26.25 18.48
C VAL A 538 1.39 25.67 19.12
N PHE A 539 1.54 24.35 19.08
CA PHE A 539 2.73 23.69 19.60
C PHE A 539 2.97 22.35 18.91
N ASN A 540 4.24 21.95 18.84
CA ASN A 540 4.63 20.66 18.31
C ASN A 540 4.44 19.58 19.38
N ASN A 541 3.90 18.45 18.95
CA ASN A 541 3.66 17.28 19.76
C ASN A 541 4.43 16.11 19.17
N LYS A 542 5.02 15.34 20.06
CA LYS A 542 5.62 14.06 19.74
C LYS A 542 4.59 12.99 20.06
N LEU A 543 4.06 12.35 19.04
CA LEU A 543 3.17 11.21 19.16
C LEU A 543 4.00 9.94 19.02
N THR A 544 3.82 9.02 19.95
CA THR A 544 4.60 7.80 20.01
C THR A 544 3.64 6.62 20.01
N LEU A 545 3.82 5.75 19.01
CA LEU A 545 3.18 4.45 18.93
C LEU A 545 4.16 3.39 19.43
N ARG A 546 3.72 2.60 20.40
CA ARG A 546 4.48 1.51 20.98
C ARG A 546 3.66 0.23 20.98
N LYS A 547 4.36 -0.90 21.00
CA LYS A 547 3.78 -2.22 21.22
C LYS A 547 4.69 -2.99 22.15
N PHE A 548 4.15 -3.47 23.27
CA PHE A 548 4.91 -4.11 24.35
C PHE A 548 6.15 -3.31 24.78
N GLY A 549 6.00 -1.99 24.93
CA GLY A 549 7.10 -1.08 25.28
C GLY A 549 8.06 -0.72 24.14
N LYS A 550 8.13 -1.50 23.06
CA LYS A 550 8.94 -1.20 21.86
C LYS A 550 8.36 -0.01 21.11
N LEU A 551 9.22 0.96 20.80
CA LEU A 551 8.86 2.10 19.95
C LEU A 551 8.70 1.63 18.50
N LEU A 552 7.49 1.75 17.96
CA LEU A 552 7.19 1.42 16.56
C LEU A 552 7.33 2.64 15.66
N GLN A 553 6.80 3.78 16.12
CA GLN A 553 6.84 5.02 15.35
C GLN A 553 6.84 6.22 16.29
N GLU A 554 7.57 7.26 15.87
CA GLU A 554 7.48 8.59 16.44
C GLU A 554 7.07 9.58 15.33
N LEU A 555 6.02 10.36 15.58
CA LEU A 555 5.55 11.41 14.68
C LEU A 555 5.63 12.77 15.37
N GLN A 556 6.18 13.75 14.64
CA GLN A 556 6.12 15.15 15.04
C GLN A 556 4.89 15.77 14.39
N ILE A 557 3.88 16.10 15.20
CA ILE A 557 2.62 16.67 14.75
C ILE A 557 2.39 18.02 15.39
N LYS A 558 2.11 19.04 14.57
CA LYS A 558 1.72 20.37 15.04
C LYS A 558 0.25 20.35 15.45
N PHE A 559 -0.04 20.70 16.70
CA PHE A 559 -1.42 20.90 17.14
C PHE A 559 -1.74 22.40 17.05
N ASN A 560 -2.76 22.73 16.27
CA ASN A 560 -3.28 24.07 16.13
C ASN A 560 -4.61 24.14 16.89
N ILE A 561 -4.68 24.90 17.97
CA ILE A 561 -5.91 25.13 18.74
C ILE A 561 -6.44 26.52 18.41
N LEU A 562 -7.65 26.58 17.84
CA LEU A 562 -8.20 27.79 17.22
C LEU A 562 -9.28 28.44 18.09
N ALA A 563 -9.16 29.76 18.28
CA ALA A 563 -10.20 30.58 18.84
C ALA A 563 -11.18 31.06 17.76
N ASN A 564 -12.30 31.62 18.21
CA ASN A 564 -13.24 32.31 17.32
C ASN A 564 -12.54 33.53 16.70
N PRO A 565 -12.91 33.93 15.48
CA PRO A 565 -12.38 35.14 14.86
C PRO A 565 -12.69 36.36 15.72
N SER A 566 -11.77 37.34 15.72
CA SER A 566 -11.91 38.58 16.51
C SER A 566 -13.02 39.52 16.00
N SER A 567 -13.47 39.32 14.76
CA SER A 567 -14.56 40.03 14.12
C SER A 567 -15.42 39.05 13.31
N HIS A 568 -16.62 39.49 12.94
CA HIS A 568 -17.46 38.72 12.02
C HIS A 568 -16.74 38.44 10.70
N LYS A 569 -16.95 37.25 10.14
CA LYS A 569 -16.40 36.80 8.86
C LYS A 569 -17.49 36.17 8.01
N THR A 570 -17.33 36.21 6.70
CA THR A 570 -18.12 35.44 5.73
C THR A 570 -17.16 34.54 4.96
N VAL A 571 -17.56 33.30 4.70
CA VAL A 571 -16.76 32.33 3.94
C VAL A 571 -17.62 31.64 2.90
N LYS A 572 -17.17 31.64 1.65
CA LYS A 572 -17.76 30.89 0.54
C LYS A 572 -17.12 29.52 0.43
N ILE A 573 -17.92 28.48 0.58
CA ILE A 573 -17.45 27.09 0.57
C ILE A 573 -18.04 26.36 -0.63
N LEU A 574 -17.18 25.85 -1.50
CA LEU A 574 -17.54 24.76 -2.40
C LEU A 574 -17.22 23.45 -1.68
N ASP A 575 -18.12 22.48 -1.70
CA ASP A 575 -17.82 21.13 -1.23
C ASP A 575 -18.26 20.05 -2.23
N SER A 576 -17.46 18.98 -2.27
CA SER A 576 -17.74 17.80 -3.07
C SER A 576 -17.22 16.56 -2.35
N GLY A 577 -17.99 15.48 -2.41
CA GLY A 577 -17.65 14.22 -1.76
C GLY A 577 -18.54 13.09 -2.23
N ASP A 578 -18.46 11.97 -1.53
CA ASP A 578 -19.20 10.77 -1.88
C ASP A 578 -20.62 10.68 -1.29
N SER A 579 -21.21 9.48 -1.26
CA SER A 579 -22.54 9.26 -0.70
C SER A 579 -22.66 9.64 0.79
N ILE A 580 -21.56 9.72 1.56
CA ILE A 580 -21.55 10.30 2.92
C ILE A 580 -21.85 11.79 2.87
N SER A 581 -21.28 12.49 1.87
CA SER A 581 -21.55 13.92 1.67
C SER A 581 -22.93 14.18 1.10
N ASP A 582 -23.51 13.26 0.33
CA ASP A 582 -24.87 13.39 -0.23
C ASP A 582 -25.95 13.45 0.86
N LEU A 583 -25.70 12.85 2.03
CA LEU A 583 -26.58 12.94 3.19
C LEU A 583 -26.75 14.37 3.69
N GLY A 584 -25.77 15.25 3.41
CA GLY A 584 -25.81 16.68 3.75
C GLY A 584 -25.61 17.01 5.23
N GLY A 585 -25.51 16.00 6.09
CA GLY A 585 -25.54 16.22 7.54
C GLY A 585 -24.28 16.89 8.09
N TRP A 586 -23.11 16.59 7.53
CA TRP A 586 -21.87 17.20 8.02
C TRP A 586 -21.74 18.66 7.58
N GLN A 587 -22.28 19.02 6.42
CA GLN A 587 -22.36 20.40 5.93
C GLN A 587 -23.29 21.24 6.83
N VAL A 588 -24.47 20.70 7.18
CA VAL A 588 -25.38 21.37 8.12
C VAL A 588 -24.71 21.61 9.46
N GLU A 589 -24.00 20.62 10.00
CA GLU A 589 -23.30 20.80 11.27
C GLU A 589 -22.17 21.82 11.14
N LEU A 590 -21.32 21.74 10.11
CA LEU A 590 -20.22 22.69 9.90
C LEU A 590 -20.74 24.13 9.84
N LYS A 591 -21.82 24.38 9.10
CA LYS A 591 -22.46 25.70 9.05
C LYS A 591 -22.91 26.17 10.42
N ASN A 592 -23.67 25.35 11.16
CA ASN A 592 -24.16 25.71 12.48
C ASN A 592 -23.00 26.07 13.44
N LEU A 593 -21.95 25.24 13.44
CA LEU A 593 -20.78 25.42 14.28
C LEU A 593 -20.02 26.72 13.95
N LEU A 594 -19.84 27.02 12.66
CA LEU A 594 -19.20 28.26 12.21
C LEU A 594 -20.05 29.50 12.48
N GLU A 595 -21.37 29.41 12.34
CA GLU A 595 -22.29 30.50 12.68
C GLU A 595 -22.29 30.81 14.18
N GLU A 596 -22.26 29.78 15.03
CA GLU A 596 -22.01 29.92 16.48
C GLU A 596 -20.67 30.63 16.77
N ASP A 597 -19.70 30.42 15.89
CA ASP A 597 -18.37 31.03 15.97
C ASP A 597 -18.25 32.39 15.26
N ASN A 598 -19.38 33.04 14.94
CA ASN A 598 -19.46 34.35 14.30
C ASN A 598 -18.91 34.38 12.86
N VAL A 599 -19.09 33.28 12.14
CA VAL A 599 -18.74 33.11 10.72
C VAL A 599 -20.00 32.77 9.92
N THR A 600 -20.38 33.61 8.97
CA THR A 600 -21.44 33.27 8.01
C THR A 600 -20.88 32.36 6.91
N VAL A 601 -21.54 31.23 6.67
CA VAL A 601 -21.17 30.28 5.62
C VAL A 601 -22.09 30.43 4.42
N GLU A 602 -21.49 30.60 3.24
CA GLU A 602 -22.16 30.62 1.94
C GLU A 602 -21.74 29.38 1.14
N TYR A 603 -22.57 28.34 1.14
CA TYR A 603 -22.32 27.18 0.28
C TYR A 603 -22.57 27.55 -1.19
N ILE A 604 -21.66 27.13 -2.08
CA ILE A 604 -21.76 27.33 -3.52
C ILE A 604 -21.47 26.02 -4.28
N GLY A 605 -22.02 25.90 -5.49
CA GLY A 605 -21.85 24.77 -6.39
C GLY A 605 -22.63 23.48 -6.08
N THR A 606 -21.89 22.38 -5.93
CA THR A 606 -22.39 20.99 -6.03
C THR A 606 -23.26 20.54 -4.87
N MET A 607 -23.03 21.10 -3.69
CA MET A 607 -23.79 20.82 -2.47
C MET A 607 -24.51 22.08 -2.02
N ILE A 608 -25.69 21.90 -1.42
CA ILE A 608 -26.61 22.99 -1.15
C ILE A 608 -26.57 23.37 0.31
N ASN A 609 -26.97 24.59 0.60
CA ASN A 609 -27.31 24.98 1.95
C ASN A 609 -28.58 24.21 2.39
N ARG A 610 -28.39 23.24 3.29
CA ARG A 610 -29.49 22.45 3.87
C ARG A 610 -29.79 22.94 5.28
N THR A 611 -31.04 22.77 5.69
CA THR A 611 -31.42 22.94 7.09
C THR A 611 -32.05 21.64 7.61
N LYS A 612 -31.61 21.19 8.78
CA LYS A 612 -32.21 20.02 9.43
C LYS A 612 -33.61 20.36 9.95
N THR A 613 -34.62 19.59 9.53
CA THR A 613 -36.02 19.84 9.92
C THR A 613 -36.49 18.92 11.04
N THR A 614 -36.50 17.59 10.81
CA THR A 614 -36.86 16.58 11.81
C THR A 614 -36.13 15.25 11.56
N GLY A 615 -35.60 14.63 12.63
CA GLY A 615 -34.80 13.40 12.52
C GLY A 615 -33.69 13.55 11.48
N SER A 616 -33.47 12.55 10.64
CA SER A 616 -32.47 12.61 9.56
C SER A 616 -32.95 13.32 8.28
N SER A 617 -34.01 14.13 8.35
CA SER A 617 -34.57 14.85 7.18
C SER A 617 -34.02 16.28 7.05
N TYR A 618 -33.78 16.70 5.81
CA TYR A 618 -33.27 18.03 5.47
C TYR A 618 -34.21 18.73 4.50
N ALA A 619 -34.40 20.03 4.71
CA ALA A 619 -35.01 20.91 3.71
C ALA A 619 -33.91 21.47 2.81
N GLU A 620 -34.20 21.51 1.51
CA GLU A 620 -33.35 22.08 0.48
C GLU A 620 -33.68 23.57 0.34
N ASP A 621 -32.65 24.42 0.25
CA ASP A 621 -32.83 25.81 -0.15
C ASP A 621 -33.29 25.87 -1.62
N ILE A 622 -33.81 27.03 -2.03
CA ILE A 622 -34.22 27.30 -3.43
C ILE A 622 -33.05 27.30 -4.42
N TRP A 623 -31.84 27.02 -3.96
CA TRP A 623 -30.67 26.78 -4.77
C TRP A 623 -29.90 25.53 -4.31
N GLY A 624 -29.71 24.60 -5.25
CA GLY A 624 -28.44 23.97 -5.52
C GLY A 624 -28.56 22.57 -6.16
N GLU A 625 -27.41 21.92 -6.38
CA GLU A 625 -27.35 20.72 -7.23
C GLU A 625 -27.52 19.40 -6.49
N VAL A 626 -27.15 19.31 -5.20
CA VAL A 626 -27.20 18.05 -4.44
C VAL A 626 -26.52 16.92 -5.23
N GLN A 627 -25.32 17.23 -5.71
CA GLN A 627 -24.50 16.29 -6.48
C GLN A 627 -23.25 15.96 -5.68
N SER A 628 -23.28 14.77 -5.12
CA SER A 628 -22.10 14.02 -4.70
C SER A 628 -21.84 12.91 -5.72
N GLY A 629 -20.72 12.19 -5.63
CA GLY A 629 -20.59 11.01 -6.47
C GLY A 629 -19.83 9.86 -5.87
N GLY A 630 -19.94 8.66 -6.47
CA GLY A 630 -19.37 7.45 -5.88
C GLY A 630 -17.88 7.59 -5.57
N ASN A 631 -17.06 7.96 -6.56
CA ASN A 631 -15.64 8.23 -6.36
C ASN A 631 -15.21 9.48 -7.16
N MET A 632 -13.97 9.93 -6.97
CA MET A 632 -13.41 11.14 -7.61
C MET A 632 -13.46 11.16 -9.15
N SER A 633 -13.73 10.03 -9.82
CA SER A 633 -14.06 10.03 -11.25
C SER A 633 -15.23 10.94 -11.59
N PHE A 634 -16.17 11.15 -10.65
CA PHE A 634 -17.28 12.08 -10.79
C PHE A 634 -16.82 13.48 -11.26
N ILE A 635 -15.69 13.97 -10.75
CA ILE A 635 -15.13 15.26 -11.15
C ILE A 635 -14.21 15.12 -12.37
N THR A 636 -13.41 14.04 -12.45
CA THR A 636 -12.37 13.92 -13.49
C THR A 636 -12.87 13.37 -14.83
N GLU A 637 -14.15 13.01 -14.95
CA GLU A 637 -14.76 12.42 -16.15
C GLU A 637 -16.09 13.10 -16.49
N PRO A 638 -16.57 13.06 -17.75
CA PRO A 638 -17.77 13.80 -18.18
C PRO A 638 -19.06 13.38 -17.47
N LYS A 639 -19.20 12.09 -17.13
CA LYS A 639 -20.41 11.49 -16.54
C LYS A 639 -21.68 11.89 -17.30
N GLY A 640 -22.08 11.13 -18.31
CA GLY A 640 -23.40 11.20 -18.95
C GLY A 640 -23.84 12.55 -19.51
N ALA A 641 -24.99 12.56 -20.17
CA ALA A 641 -25.61 13.79 -20.64
C ALA A 641 -26.65 14.33 -19.64
N ALA A 642 -26.74 15.65 -19.54
CA ALA A 642 -27.68 16.39 -18.72
C ALA A 642 -28.30 17.55 -19.52
N LYS A 643 -29.35 18.16 -18.98
CA LYS A 643 -30.02 19.35 -19.52
C LYS A 643 -30.25 20.37 -18.43
N ILE A 644 -30.14 21.66 -18.76
CA ILE A 644 -30.51 22.73 -17.84
C ILE A 644 -31.68 23.50 -18.45
N LEU A 645 -32.83 23.44 -17.79
CA LEU A 645 -34.08 24.01 -18.26
C LEU A 645 -34.34 25.37 -17.63
N THR A 646 -34.77 26.35 -18.43
CA THR A 646 -35.33 27.60 -17.90
C THR A 646 -36.82 27.43 -17.62
N VAL A 647 -37.19 27.42 -16.35
CA VAL A 647 -38.54 27.08 -15.84
C VAL A 647 -39.20 28.28 -15.14
N SER A 648 -40.54 28.29 -15.12
CA SER A 648 -41.31 29.30 -14.41
C SER A 648 -42.60 28.76 -13.85
N GLY A 649 -43.03 29.29 -12.70
CA GLY A 649 -44.33 29.01 -12.13
C GLY A 649 -44.43 27.67 -11.39
N ILE A 650 -43.30 27.12 -10.92
CA ILE A 650 -43.29 25.90 -10.11
C ILE A 650 -44.01 26.16 -8.79
N THR A 651 -44.94 25.30 -8.39
CA THR A 651 -45.72 25.45 -7.14
C THR A 651 -45.25 24.53 -6.02
N GLU A 652 -44.83 23.32 -6.36
CA GLU A 652 -44.21 22.36 -5.45
C GLU A 652 -42.78 22.06 -5.95
N LEU A 653 -41.78 22.27 -5.09
CA LEU A 653 -40.39 22.01 -5.45
C LEU A 653 -40.17 20.51 -5.70
N PRO A 654 -39.47 20.12 -6.79
CA PRO A 654 -39.03 18.75 -6.97
C PRO A 654 -37.96 18.38 -5.95
N VAL A 655 -37.82 17.09 -5.67
CA VAL A 655 -36.79 16.53 -4.79
C VAL A 655 -35.50 16.28 -5.60
N THR A 656 -34.35 16.66 -5.05
CA THR A 656 -33.03 16.32 -5.61
C THR A 656 -32.38 15.15 -4.86
N GLY A 657 -31.16 14.73 -5.22
CA GLY A 657 -30.49 13.57 -4.62
C GLY A 657 -31.13 12.22 -4.99
N TYR A 658 -30.96 11.20 -4.14
CA TYR A 658 -31.51 9.87 -4.39
C TYR A 658 -32.95 9.69 -3.89
N PRO A 659 -33.88 9.18 -4.73
CA PRO A 659 -33.73 8.88 -6.15
C PRO A 659 -33.96 10.10 -7.07
N GLY A 660 -34.41 11.23 -6.53
CA GLY A 660 -34.72 12.47 -7.26
C GLY A 660 -36.06 12.41 -8.02
N THR A 661 -36.78 13.53 -8.12
CA THR A 661 -38.07 13.56 -8.84
C THR A 661 -37.83 13.32 -10.33
N SER A 662 -38.56 12.36 -10.90
CA SER A 662 -38.41 11.95 -12.30
C SER A 662 -39.50 12.54 -13.19
N TYR A 663 -39.11 12.93 -14.40
CA TYR A 663 -39.99 13.51 -15.42
C TYR A 663 -39.74 12.89 -16.79
N LEU A 664 -40.80 12.72 -17.57
CA LEU A 664 -40.73 12.38 -18.99
C LEU A 664 -40.68 13.65 -19.83
N ASP A 665 -39.78 13.69 -20.81
CA ASP A 665 -39.79 14.71 -21.85
C ASP A 665 -40.84 14.43 -22.94
N GLY A 666 -40.91 15.31 -23.95
CA GLY A 666 -41.84 15.18 -25.08
C GLY A 666 -41.63 13.93 -25.95
N ASN A 667 -40.50 13.23 -25.80
CA ASN A 667 -40.18 11.97 -26.49
C ASN A 667 -40.33 10.75 -25.58
N SER A 668 -40.92 10.92 -24.38
CA SER A 668 -41.04 9.86 -23.37
C SER A 668 -39.71 9.33 -22.84
N ILE A 669 -38.64 10.14 -22.87
CA ILE A 669 -37.38 9.81 -22.21
C ILE A 669 -37.46 10.27 -20.75
N SER A 670 -37.03 9.41 -19.82
CA SER A 670 -37.02 9.72 -18.39
C SER A 670 -35.77 10.49 -17.97
N TRP A 671 -35.99 11.55 -17.21
CA TRP A 671 -34.99 12.46 -16.68
C TRP A 671 -35.21 12.67 -15.20
N VAL A 672 -34.14 12.74 -14.43
CA VAL A 672 -34.18 12.93 -12.98
C VAL A 672 -33.73 14.36 -12.65
N VAL A 673 -34.42 15.01 -11.72
CA VAL A 673 -33.99 16.31 -11.20
C VAL A 673 -32.70 16.13 -10.39
N ARG A 674 -31.65 16.83 -10.80
CA ARG A 674 -30.30 16.77 -10.21
C ARG A 674 -29.80 18.13 -9.76
N GLY A 675 -30.71 19.05 -9.52
CA GLY A 675 -30.39 20.38 -9.07
C GLY A 675 -31.32 21.46 -9.59
N PHE A 676 -31.35 22.60 -8.91
CA PHE A 676 -32.04 23.77 -9.40
C PHE A 676 -31.49 25.07 -8.80
N ARG A 677 -31.69 26.18 -9.51
CA ARG A 677 -31.49 27.54 -9.01
C ARG A 677 -32.75 28.33 -9.27
N LEU A 678 -33.58 28.43 -8.24
CA LEU A 678 -34.91 29.03 -8.32
C LEU A 678 -34.99 30.26 -7.43
N THR A 679 -35.92 31.14 -7.77
CA THR A 679 -36.28 32.30 -6.96
C THR A 679 -37.78 32.26 -6.71
N ALA A 680 -38.18 32.50 -5.46
CA ALA A 680 -39.58 32.65 -5.10
C ALA A 680 -40.11 34.01 -5.60
N GLY A 681 -41.17 33.98 -6.39
CA GLY A 681 -41.94 35.16 -6.78
C GLY A 681 -42.84 35.63 -5.65
N SER A 682 -43.33 36.86 -5.75
CA SER A 682 -44.33 37.42 -4.82
C SER A 682 -45.65 36.66 -4.81
N ASP A 683 -45.91 35.83 -5.83
CA ASP A 683 -47.06 34.95 -5.97
C ASP A 683 -46.86 33.57 -5.30
N GLY A 684 -45.71 33.36 -4.63
CA GLY A 684 -45.35 32.11 -3.97
C GLY A 684 -44.89 31.01 -4.93
N LYS A 685 -44.71 31.32 -6.22
CA LYS A 685 -44.24 30.35 -7.23
C LYS A 685 -42.75 30.53 -7.50
N TYR A 686 -42.10 29.45 -7.93
CA TYR A 686 -40.67 29.43 -8.18
C TYR A 686 -40.36 29.51 -9.68
N SER A 687 -39.35 30.30 -10.04
CA SER A 687 -38.84 30.42 -11.42
C SER A 687 -37.31 30.46 -11.43
N GLY A 688 -36.69 29.99 -12.51
CA GLY A 688 -35.24 29.96 -12.63
C GLY A 688 -34.76 28.80 -13.49
N LYS A 689 -33.73 28.09 -13.04
CA LYS A 689 -33.11 26.96 -13.75
C LYS A 689 -33.32 25.63 -13.03
N LEU A 690 -33.59 24.57 -13.78
CA LEU A 690 -33.72 23.18 -13.31
C LEU A 690 -32.75 22.28 -14.07
N LYS A 691 -31.83 21.62 -13.37
CA LYS A 691 -30.89 20.65 -13.94
C LYS A 691 -31.52 19.26 -13.93
N LEU A 692 -31.48 18.61 -15.08
CA LEU A 692 -31.94 17.25 -15.30
C LEU A 692 -30.76 16.38 -15.71
N GLY A 693 -30.67 15.17 -15.17
CA GLY A 693 -29.68 14.17 -15.53
C GLY A 693 -30.29 12.78 -15.61
N LYS A 694 -29.61 11.86 -16.28
CA LYS A 694 -30.04 10.46 -16.31
C LYS A 694 -29.74 9.76 -14.99
N PHE A 695 -30.57 8.78 -14.66
CA PHE A 695 -30.33 7.93 -13.50
C PHE A 695 -29.12 7.00 -13.69
N SER A 696 -28.94 6.43 -14.90
CA SER A 696 -27.80 5.57 -15.25
C SER A 696 -26.43 6.24 -15.01
N SER A 697 -26.35 7.55 -15.25
CA SER A 697 -25.13 8.34 -15.07
C SER A 697 -24.83 8.72 -13.62
N ASP A 698 -25.74 8.43 -12.70
CA ASP A 698 -25.58 8.70 -11.26
C ASP A 698 -24.48 7.79 -10.69
N PRO A 699 -23.37 8.34 -10.17
CA PRO A 699 -22.25 7.54 -9.70
C PRO A 699 -22.44 6.94 -8.31
N ASN A 700 -23.48 7.34 -7.56
CA ASN A 700 -23.79 6.77 -6.25
C ASN A 700 -24.80 5.63 -6.35
N TYR A 701 -25.81 5.80 -7.21
CA TYR A 701 -26.99 4.93 -7.23
C TYR A 701 -27.36 4.37 -8.61
N GLY A 702 -26.72 4.88 -9.67
CA GLY A 702 -26.83 4.39 -11.04
C GLY A 702 -25.70 3.42 -11.42
N ASP A 703 -25.44 3.29 -12.72
CA ASP A 703 -24.29 2.54 -13.23
C ASP A 703 -22.99 3.34 -13.00
N GLY A 704 -23.03 4.66 -13.18
CA GLY A 704 -21.94 5.58 -12.82
C GLY A 704 -20.65 5.44 -13.63
N THR A 705 -20.48 4.32 -14.36
CA THR A 705 -19.32 4.00 -15.18
C THR A 705 -19.52 4.31 -16.67
N GLU A 706 -20.77 4.40 -17.13
CA GLU A 706 -21.09 4.70 -18.53
C GLU A 706 -21.37 6.20 -18.75
N ASP A 707 -20.71 6.79 -19.77
CA ASP A 707 -21.07 8.10 -20.32
C ASP A 707 -22.38 8.00 -21.14
N ASP A 708 -23.50 7.78 -20.46
CA ASP A 708 -24.80 7.60 -21.10
C ASP A 708 -25.30 8.93 -21.72
N THR A 709 -25.04 9.06 -23.02
CA THR A 709 -25.50 10.17 -23.87
C THR A 709 -26.73 9.80 -24.72
N SER A 710 -27.31 8.61 -24.51
CA SER A 710 -28.35 8.09 -25.41
C SER A 710 -29.64 8.95 -25.38
N GLY A 711 -30.25 9.19 -26.55
CA GLY A 711 -31.52 9.92 -26.67
C GLY A 711 -31.47 11.44 -26.41
N THR A 712 -30.30 12.00 -26.08
CA THR A 712 -30.16 13.41 -25.65
C THR A 712 -30.23 14.44 -26.78
N GLY A 713 -29.90 14.04 -28.01
CA GLY A 713 -30.00 14.87 -29.22
C GLY A 713 -31.43 15.19 -29.65
N ASN A 714 -32.44 14.57 -29.03
CA ASN A 714 -33.85 14.80 -29.33
C ASN A 714 -34.57 15.64 -28.27
N PHE A 715 -33.89 16.09 -27.21
CA PHE A 715 -34.54 16.87 -26.15
C PHE A 715 -35.11 18.19 -26.72
N PRO A 716 -36.41 18.49 -26.56
CA PRO A 716 -37.00 19.68 -27.17
C PRO A 716 -36.42 20.97 -26.58
N SER A 717 -36.28 22.02 -27.41
CA SER A 717 -35.75 23.31 -26.96
C SER A 717 -36.69 24.07 -26.03
N GLY A 718 -37.98 23.70 -25.98
CA GLY A 718 -39.01 24.29 -25.13
C GLY A 718 -40.23 23.39 -25.07
N GLY A 719 -41.03 23.47 -24.00
CA GLY A 719 -42.25 22.66 -23.85
C GLY A 719 -42.58 22.32 -22.40
N THR A 720 -43.08 21.11 -22.20
CA THR A 720 -43.46 20.60 -20.88
C THR A 720 -42.79 19.26 -20.61
N ILE A 721 -42.39 19.05 -19.35
CA ILE A 721 -42.00 17.73 -18.84
C ILE A 721 -43.08 17.24 -17.86
N THR A 722 -43.37 15.94 -17.86
CA THR A 722 -44.47 15.34 -17.09
C THR A 722 -43.95 14.41 -16.01
N LYS A 723 -44.40 14.59 -14.76
CA LYS A 723 -43.92 13.79 -13.63
C LYS A 723 -44.20 12.30 -13.85
N THR A 724 -43.21 11.46 -13.55
CA THR A 724 -43.31 10.00 -13.61
C THR A 724 -42.79 9.39 -12.31
N GLN A 725 -42.93 8.07 -12.17
CA GLN A 725 -42.35 7.36 -11.03
C GLN A 725 -40.83 7.42 -11.06
N SER A 726 -40.23 7.58 -9.88
CA SER A 726 -38.77 7.55 -9.72
C SER A 726 -38.22 6.14 -9.93
N ALA A 727 -36.91 6.00 -10.08
CA ALA A 727 -36.26 4.70 -10.34
C ALA A 727 -36.58 3.60 -9.29
N ASN A 728 -36.90 3.99 -8.05
CA ASN A 728 -37.29 3.08 -6.97
C ASN A 728 -38.82 2.88 -6.83
N GLY A 729 -39.62 3.37 -7.79
CA GLY A 729 -41.08 3.26 -7.80
C GLY A 729 -41.82 4.33 -7.00
N ASN A 730 -41.12 5.25 -6.33
CA ASN A 730 -41.76 6.29 -5.51
C ASN A 730 -42.23 7.48 -6.37
N THR A 731 -43.40 8.01 -6.02
CA THR A 731 -43.86 9.33 -6.48
C THR A 731 -43.39 10.38 -5.48
N LEU A 732 -42.45 11.23 -5.91
CA LEU A 732 -41.88 12.29 -5.07
C LEU A 732 -42.60 13.63 -5.25
N ALA A 733 -42.30 14.57 -4.36
CA ALA A 733 -42.79 15.94 -4.43
C ALA A 733 -42.37 16.61 -5.74
N GLY A 734 -43.20 17.52 -6.23
CA GLY A 734 -42.97 18.27 -7.46
C GLY A 734 -44.24 18.35 -8.30
N ASP A 735 -44.39 19.43 -9.06
CA ASP A 735 -45.55 19.64 -9.92
C ASP A 735 -45.76 18.47 -10.91
N ALA A 736 -47.02 18.17 -11.23
CA ALA A 736 -47.37 17.12 -12.20
C ALA A 736 -46.82 17.41 -13.61
N THR A 737 -46.67 18.68 -13.94
CA THR A 737 -46.10 19.14 -15.21
C THR A 737 -45.29 20.40 -14.95
N ILE A 738 -44.09 20.49 -15.51
CA ILE A 738 -43.25 21.69 -15.47
C ILE A 738 -43.12 22.23 -16.88
N THR A 739 -43.38 23.53 -17.06
CA THR A 739 -43.18 24.22 -18.33
C THR A 739 -41.78 24.85 -18.36
N TYR A 740 -41.10 24.73 -19.50
CA TYR A 740 -39.80 25.33 -19.73
C TYR A 740 -39.73 26.04 -21.09
N THR A 741 -38.93 27.10 -21.14
CA THR A 741 -38.81 27.99 -22.32
C THR A 741 -37.50 27.80 -23.09
N SER A 742 -36.47 27.26 -22.45
CA SER A 742 -35.19 26.88 -23.06
C SER A 742 -34.63 25.62 -22.39
N ALA A 743 -33.79 24.89 -23.12
CA ALA A 743 -33.03 23.75 -22.62
C ALA A 743 -31.58 23.84 -23.14
N ASP A 744 -30.63 24.02 -22.23
CA ASP A 744 -29.20 24.03 -22.54
C ASP A 744 -28.59 22.63 -22.39
N ASP A 745 -27.60 22.30 -23.23
CA ASP A 745 -26.80 21.09 -23.09
C ASP A 745 -25.89 21.18 -21.87
N ALA A 746 -25.83 20.10 -21.10
CA ALA A 746 -24.96 19.95 -19.94
C ALA A 746 -24.45 18.51 -19.81
N ARG A 747 -23.52 18.30 -18.87
CA ARG A 747 -23.08 16.98 -18.44
C ARG A 747 -23.59 16.69 -17.03
N TYR A 748 -23.66 15.41 -16.65
CA TYR A 748 -24.02 15.07 -15.26
C TYR A 748 -22.95 15.63 -14.32
N ASN A 749 -21.65 15.45 -14.65
CA ASN A 749 -20.57 16.18 -13.98
C ASN A 749 -20.75 17.69 -14.23
N PRO A 750 -21.02 18.50 -13.19
CA PRO A 750 -21.26 19.93 -13.35
C PRO A 750 -20.03 20.70 -13.84
N PHE A 751 -18.83 20.19 -13.54
CA PHE A 751 -17.58 20.84 -13.88
C PHE A 751 -17.07 20.48 -15.27
N TRP A 752 -17.78 19.62 -16.01
CA TRP A 752 -17.39 19.27 -17.37
C TRP A 752 -18.04 20.22 -18.37
N ASN A 753 -17.23 20.92 -19.14
CA ASN A 753 -17.72 21.84 -20.15
C ASN A 753 -18.20 21.05 -21.38
N PRO A 754 -19.51 21.04 -21.69
CA PRO A 754 -20.05 20.24 -22.79
C PRO A 754 -19.61 20.74 -24.18
N SER A 755 -19.11 21.98 -24.28
CA SER A 755 -18.68 22.57 -25.55
C SER A 755 -17.22 22.23 -25.89
N THR A 756 -16.35 22.19 -24.88
CA THR A 756 -14.92 21.84 -25.06
C THR A 756 -14.64 20.37 -24.79
N ASP A 757 -15.56 19.67 -24.12
CA ASP A 757 -15.42 18.29 -23.65
C ASP A 757 -14.21 18.11 -22.73
N GLU A 758 -14.03 19.05 -21.80
CA GLU A 758 -12.94 19.04 -20.82
C GLU A 758 -13.44 19.42 -19.41
N LEU A 759 -12.72 18.99 -18.38
CA LEU A 759 -12.87 19.51 -17.02
C LEU A 759 -12.53 21.00 -17.01
N ASP A 760 -13.48 21.83 -16.60
CA ASP A 760 -13.39 23.28 -16.59
C ASP A 760 -14.29 23.87 -15.50
N PHE A 761 -13.70 24.14 -14.33
CA PHE A 761 -14.42 24.74 -13.21
C PHE A 761 -14.90 26.15 -13.56
N LYS A 762 -14.11 26.90 -14.34
CA LYS A 762 -14.47 28.27 -14.72
C LYS A 762 -15.77 28.35 -15.52
N TYR A 763 -15.98 27.42 -16.46
CA TYR A 763 -17.26 27.27 -17.15
C TYR A 763 -18.44 27.16 -16.17
N TYR A 764 -18.28 26.33 -15.13
CA TYR A 764 -19.34 26.10 -14.15
C TYR A 764 -19.70 27.38 -13.38
N PHE A 765 -18.69 28.05 -12.80
CA PHE A 765 -18.92 29.29 -12.03
C PHE A 765 -19.46 30.41 -12.92
N ASP A 766 -18.96 30.57 -14.14
CA ASP A 766 -19.43 31.58 -15.08
C ASP A 766 -20.88 31.30 -15.53
N TYR A 767 -21.24 30.03 -15.81
CA TYR A 767 -22.59 29.64 -16.24
C TYR A 767 -23.65 29.89 -15.14
N TRP A 768 -23.29 29.59 -13.89
CA TRP A 768 -24.15 29.80 -12.75
C TRP A 768 -23.97 31.17 -12.09
N GLY A 769 -23.06 32.02 -12.55
CA GLY A 769 -22.83 33.35 -11.99
C GLY A 769 -22.49 33.32 -10.50
N PHE A 770 -21.54 32.46 -10.13
CA PHE A 770 -20.98 32.38 -8.79
C PHE A 770 -19.64 33.11 -8.72
N ASP A 771 -19.35 33.70 -7.56
CA ASP A 771 -17.98 34.11 -7.24
C ASP A 771 -17.10 32.88 -6.97
N ALA A 772 -15.79 33.05 -7.10
CA ALA A 772 -14.83 32.02 -6.68
C ALA A 772 -15.02 31.69 -5.19
N PRO A 773 -14.93 30.40 -4.79
CA PRO A 773 -14.98 30.00 -3.40
C PRO A 773 -13.71 30.45 -2.67
N ASP A 774 -13.85 30.76 -1.39
CA ASP A 774 -12.70 30.97 -0.51
C ASP A 774 -12.08 29.60 -0.17
N ILE A 775 -12.93 28.58 0.03
CA ILE A 775 -12.52 27.22 0.36
C ILE A 775 -13.21 26.19 -0.54
N PHE A 776 -12.44 25.22 -1.04
CA PHE A 776 -12.96 23.99 -1.65
C PHE A 776 -12.68 22.77 -0.75
N ILE A 777 -13.73 22.21 -0.15
CA ILE A 777 -13.67 20.97 0.66
C ILE A 777 -13.88 19.74 -0.23
N LEU A 778 -12.96 18.79 -0.15
CA LEU A 778 -12.98 17.50 -0.85
C LEU A 778 -13.04 16.37 0.19
N GLN A 779 -14.18 15.67 0.30
CA GLN A 779 -14.42 14.57 1.25
C GLN A 779 -14.48 13.24 0.49
N TRP A 780 -13.35 12.52 0.41
CA TRP A 780 -13.20 11.32 -0.42
C TRP A 780 -12.28 10.28 0.25
N GLY A 781 -12.43 9.02 -0.16
CA GLY A 781 -11.52 7.93 0.19
C GLY A 781 -12.19 6.58 0.35
N TYR A 782 -13.47 6.51 0.74
CA TYR A 782 -14.11 5.22 0.97
C TYR A 782 -14.28 4.44 -0.34
N ASN A 783 -14.81 5.06 -1.39
CA ASN A 783 -15.13 4.39 -2.65
C ASN A 783 -13.96 4.36 -3.66
N GLU A 784 -12.88 5.08 -3.37
CA GLU A 784 -11.63 5.08 -4.15
C GLU A 784 -10.92 3.73 -4.11
N VAL A 785 -11.07 3.00 -3.00
CA VAL A 785 -10.32 1.78 -2.70
C VAL A 785 -11.23 0.60 -2.42
N LYS A 786 -10.84 -0.59 -2.83
CA LYS A 786 -11.44 -1.86 -2.41
C LYS A 786 -10.80 -2.34 -1.11
N SER A 787 -11.28 -3.45 -0.57
CA SER A 787 -10.63 -4.09 0.58
C SER A 787 -9.31 -4.74 0.18
N TYR A 788 -8.35 -4.76 1.11
CA TYR A 788 -7.00 -5.34 0.92
C TYR A 788 -6.10 -4.61 -0.07
N GLU A 789 -6.27 -3.30 -0.22
CA GLU A 789 -5.42 -2.49 -1.10
C GLU A 789 -4.30 -1.79 -0.31
N ASP A 790 -3.08 -1.89 -0.83
CA ASP A 790 -1.91 -1.22 -0.29
C ASP A 790 -1.56 0.04 -1.10
N VAL A 791 -0.50 0.73 -0.69
CA VAL A 791 -0.07 1.97 -1.34
C VAL A 791 0.30 1.80 -2.82
N ASN A 792 0.69 0.59 -3.25
CA ASN A 792 1.10 0.32 -4.63
C ASN A 792 -0.08 -0.16 -5.51
N SER A 793 -1.26 -0.35 -4.92
CA SER A 793 -2.44 -0.82 -5.64
C SER A 793 -2.90 0.20 -6.69
N GLU A 794 -3.31 -0.29 -7.86
CA GLU A 794 -3.68 0.55 -9.01
C GLU A 794 -4.80 1.56 -8.69
N SER A 795 -5.80 1.15 -7.93
CA SER A 795 -6.90 1.99 -7.43
C SER A 795 -6.41 3.14 -6.55
N VAL A 796 -5.52 2.86 -5.59
CA VAL A 796 -4.92 3.85 -4.69
C VAL A 796 -4.12 4.87 -5.49
N GLN A 797 -3.28 4.41 -6.42
CA GLN A 797 -2.47 5.29 -7.27
C GLN A 797 -3.33 6.10 -8.24
N THR A 798 -4.40 5.51 -8.79
CA THR A 798 -5.37 6.22 -9.63
C THR A 798 -6.10 7.30 -8.84
N ALA A 799 -6.53 7.00 -7.61
CA ALA A 799 -7.19 7.96 -6.73
C ALA A 799 -6.25 9.13 -6.37
N ARG A 800 -4.98 8.84 -6.05
CA ARG A 800 -3.93 9.84 -5.83
C ARG A 800 -3.77 10.78 -7.04
N LEU A 801 -3.72 10.23 -8.26
CA LEU A 801 -3.61 11.03 -9.48
C LEU A 801 -4.86 11.88 -9.74
N ARG A 802 -6.06 11.36 -9.48
CA ARG A 802 -7.31 12.13 -9.59
C ARG A 802 -7.36 13.29 -8.60
N ALA A 803 -6.98 13.07 -7.34
CA ALA A 803 -6.89 14.13 -6.33
C ALA A 803 -5.94 15.25 -6.79
N LYS A 804 -4.77 14.89 -7.33
CA LYS A 804 -3.82 15.84 -7.92
C LYS A 804 -4.45 16.62 -9.08
N GLN A 805 -5.08 15.92 -10.03
CA GLN A 805 -5.70 16.54 -11.20
C GLN A 805 -6.78 17.56 -10.83
N ILE A 806 -7.63 17.23 -9.85
CA ILE A 806 -8.70 18.12 -9.37
C ILE A 806 -8.09 19.40 -8.78
N ILE A 807 -7.16 19.25 -7.83
CA ILE A 807 -6.55 20.37 -7.12
C ILE A 807 -5.71 21.24 -8.07
N ASP A 808 -4.85 20.66 -8.90
CA ASP A 808 -4.02 21.40 -9.85
C ASP A 808 -4.88 22.22 -10.83
N LYS A 809 -5.92 21.58 -11.39
CA LYS A 809 -6.77 22.21 -12.39
C LYS A 809 -7.55 23.37 -11.76
N PHE A 810 -8.10 23.16 -10.57
CA PHE A 810 -8.85 24.20 -9.87
C PHE A 810 -7.93 25.34 -9.43
N HIS A 811 -6.79 25.05 -8.80
CA HIS A 811 -5.85 26.06 -8.32
C HIS A 811 -5.29 26.92 -9.46
N ASN A 812 -5.03 26.33 -10.63
CA ASN A 812 -4.63 27.09 -11.82
C ASN A 812 -5.72 28.08 -12.30
N GLN A 813 -7.00 27.76 -12.12
CA GLN A 813 -8.12 28.64 -12.48
C GLN A 813 -8.46 29.66 -11.37
N TYR A 814 -8.23 29.28 -10.11
CA TYR A 814 -8.55 30.05 -8.90
C TYR A 814 -7.42 29.93 -7.86
N PRO A 815 -6.31 30.66 -8.03
CA PRO A 815 -5.12 30.51 -7.19
C PRO A 815 -5.32 30.95 -5.73
N ASP A 816 -6.30 31.81 -5.47
CA ASP A 816 -6.59 32.32 -4.13
C ASP A 816 -7.44 31.35 -3.30
N THR A 817 -8.14 30.39 -3.93
CA THR A 817 -8.94 29.39 -3.23
C THR A 817 -8.04 28.43 -2.45
N LYS A 818 -8.41 28.17 -1.20
CA LYS A 818 -7.76 27.16 -0.34
C LYS A 818 -8.52 25.85 -0.40
N PHE A 819 -7.81 24.73 -0.27
CA PHE A 819 -8.37 23.40 -0.33
C PHE A 819 -8.30 22.74 1.04
N VAL A 820 -9.37 22.02 1.37
CA VAL A 820 -9.41 21.15 2.54
C VAL A 820 -9.71 19.74 2.05
N PHE A 821 -8.76 18.83 2.18
CA PHE A 821 -8.94 17.44 1.78
C PHE A 821 -9.24 16.59 3.03
N GLY A 822 -10.50 16.16 3.16
CA GLY A 822 -10.94 15.22 4.18
C GLY A 822 -10.60 13.79 3.80
N LEU A 823 -9.74 13.17 4.61
CA LEU A 823 -9.40 11.76 4.51
C LEU A 823 -10.50 10.94 5.19
N GLU A 824 -11.34 10.32 4.38
CA GLU A 824 -12.61 9.74 4.78
C GLU A 824 -12.54 8.54 5.74
N VAL A 825 -13.64 8.29 6.45
CA VAL A 825 -13.86 7.12 7.33
C VAL A 825 -13.92 5.81 6.53
N TYR A 826 -13.62 4.70 7.20
CA TYR A 826 -13.59 3.36 6.59
C TYR A 826 -14.80 2.48 6.95
N GLY A 827 -15.89 3.08 7.42
CA GLY A 827 -17.09 2.35 7.87
C GLY A 827 -17.07 2.00 9.36
N ALA A 828 -18.16 1.41 9.84
CA ALA A 828 -18.38 1.06 11.24
C ALA A 828 -17.53 -0.15 11.71
N GLU A 829 -16.80 -0.01 12.82
CA GLU A 829 -15.83 -1.00 13.28
C GLU A 829 -16.46 -2.34 13.74
N LEU A 830 -17.77 -2.38 14.04
CA LEU A 830 -18.49 -3.54 14.59
C LEU A 830 -19.65 -4.04 13.69
N MET A 831 -19.35 -4.36 12.43
CA MET A 831 -20.35 -4.84 11.48
C MET A 831 -20.62 -6.36 11.57
N THR A 832 -21.89 -6.74 11.80
CA THR A 832 -22.41 -8.09 11.46
C THR A 832 -23.69 -7.96 10.63
N PHE A 833 -23.67 -8.44 9.38
CA PHE A 833 -24.86 -8.47 8.52
C PHE A 833 -25.76 -9.65 8.87
N SER A 834 -27.08 -9.46 8.76
CA SER A 834 -28.02 -10.59 8.73
C SER A 834 -27.85 -11.36 7.42
N GLY A 835 -27.04 -12.43 7.44
CA GLY A 835 -26.93 -13.39 6.34
C GLY A 835 -25.55 -13.57 5.71
N ALA A 836 -24.49 -12.90 6.20
CA ALA A 836 -23.13 -13.15 5.74
C ALA A 836 -22.10 -12.98 6.88
N SER A 837 -21.16 -13.91 6.95
CA SER A 837 -20.12 -14.02 7.96
C SER A 837 -18.90 -13.16 7.62
N ASN A 838 -18.79 -11.90 8.08
CA ASN A 838 -17.47 -11.26 8.20
C ASN A 838 -17.46 -9.87 8.87
N ASN A 839 -16.72 -9.83 9.97
CA ASN A 839 -15.88 -8.78 10.56
C ASN A 839 -14.94 -8.01 9.58
N ASN A 840 -15.39 -7.65 8.38
CA ASN A 840 -14.56 -7.19 7.25
C ASN A 840 -14.07 -5.72 7.31
N ASN A 841 -14.11 -5.06 8.47
CA ASN A 841 -13.69 -3.65 8.57
C ASN A 841 -12.18 -3.45 8.68
N SER A 842 -11.41 -4.44 9.16
CA SER A 842 -9.93 -4.38 9.16
C SER A 842 -9.34 -4.25 7.74
N PRO A 843 -9.76 -5.06 6.75
CA PRO A 843 -9.31 -4.90 5.35
C PRO A 843 -9.67 -3.55 4.73
N LYS A 844 -10.85 -3.02 5.02
CA LYS A 844 -11.29 -1.72 4.48
C LYS A 844 -10.53 -0.57 5.15
N LYS A 845 -10.38 -0.61 6.48
CA LYS A 845 -9.51 0.29 7.25
C LYS A 845 -8.11 0.33 6.68
N TYR A 846 -7.49 -0.83 6.47
CA TYR A 846 -6.15 -0.93 5.89
C TYR A 846 -6.05 -0.18 4.55
N SER A 847 -7.05 -0.36 3.69
CA SER A 847 -7.08 0.22 2.34
C SER A 847 -7.30 1.73 2.35
N VAL A 848 -8.24 2.22 3.16
CA VAL A 848 -8.49 3.65 3.33
C VAL A 848 -7.27 4.34 3.96
N LEU A 849 -6.58 3.69 4.91
CA LEU A 849 -5.34 4.22 5.48
C LEU A 849 -4.16 4.16 4.49
N SER A 850 -4.13 3.20 3.55
CA SER A 850 -3.18 3.22 2.43
C SER A 850 -3.43 4.39 1.48
N PHE A 851 -4.69 4.68 1.15
CA PHE A 851 -5.04 5.87 0.39
C PHE A 851 -4.68 7.16 1.14
N ALA A 852 -5.01 7.24 2.42
CA ALA A 852 -4.68 8.39 3.26
C ALA A 852 -3.16 8.65 3.31
N GLU A 853 -2.35 7.59 3.42
CA GLU A 853 -0.89 7.66 3.38
C GLU A 853 -0.39 8.28 2.06
N GLU A 854 -0.93 7.86 0.93
CA GLU A 854 -0.56 8.38 -0.39
C GLU A 854 -1.01 9.83 -0.62
N ILE A 855 -2.16 10.23 -0.08
CA ILE A 855 -2.64 11.62 -0.12
C ILE A 855 -1.80 12.53 0.79
N ILE A 856 -1.45 12.07 2.00
CA ILE A 856 -0.51 12.78 2.88
C ILE A 856 0.85 12.92 2.19
N SER A 857 1.37 11.85 1.60
CA SER A 857 2.63 11.89 0.85
C SER A 857 2.57 12.87 -0.33
N LEU A 858 1.45 12.92 -1.07
CA LEU A 858 1.27 13.84 -2.19
C LEU A 858 1.23 15.32 -1.77
N PHE A 859 0.48 15.66 -0.72
CA PHE A 859 0.19 17.06 -0.36
C PHE A 859 1.01 17.59 0.81
N GLU A 860 1.72 16.75 1.55
CA GLU A 860 2.64 17.14 2.63
C GLU A 860 4.09 16.68 2.41
N GLY A 861 4.32 15.70 1.52
CA GLY A 861 5.65 15.20 1.21
C GLY A 861 6.54 16.23 0.51
N ASN A 862 7.84 16.19 0.79
CA ASN A 862 8.84 17.05 0.14
C ASN A 862 9.55 16.27 -0.98
N ASP A 863 9.57 16.82 -2.18
CA ASP A 863 10.62 16.53 -3.15
C ASP A 863 11.77 17.55 -3.01
N ASP A 864 12.85 17.39 -3.78
CA ASP A 864 14.02 18.27 -3.76
C ASP A 864 13.70 19.75 -4.14
N THR A 865 12.47 20.06 -4.54
CA THR A 865 12.00 21.40 -4.92
C THR A 865 11.10 22.06 -3.86
N GLY A 866 10.81 21.36 -2.77
CA GLY A 866 9.85 21.78 -1.76
C GLY A 866 8.41 21.43 -2.15
N ASN A 867 7.53 21.27 -1.16
CA ASN A 867 6.13 20.89 -1.42
C ASN A 867 5.30 22.08 -1.95
N PRO A 868 4.85 22.05 -3.22
CA PRO A 868 4.14 23.18 -3.84
C PRO A 868 2.72 23.37 -3.29
N TYR A 869 2.13 22.39 -2.61
CA TYR A 869 0.76 22.44 -2.12
C TYR A 869 0.62 23.06 -0.73
N SER A 870 1.73 23.18 0.01
CA SER A 870 1.74 23.55 1.42
C SER A 870 1.08 24.89 1.73
N ASP A 871 1.01 25.80 0.75
CA ASP A 871 0.40 27.12 0.90
C ASP A 871 -1.13 27.12 0.67
N TYR A 872 -1.69 26.06 0.08
CA TYR A 872 -3.09 26.05 -0.34
C TYR A 872 -3.85 24.73 -0.13
N VAL A 873 -3.23 23.65 0.31
CA VAL A 873 -3.91 22.39 0.65
C VAL A 873 -3.72 22.09 2.14
N THR A 874 -4.84 21.85 2.84
CA THR A 874 -4.84 21.39 4.24
C THR A 874 -5.55 20.04 4.34
N LEU A 875 -4.96 19.09 5.07
CA LEU A 875 -5.52 17.74 5.23
C LEU A 875 -6.29 17.61 6.55
N VAL A 876 -7.39 16.86 6.54
CA VAL A 876 -8.21 16.56 7.72
C VAL A 876 -8.36 15.04 7.84
N PRO A 877 -7.80 14.38 8.87
CA PRO A 877 -7.93 12.94 9.02
C PRO A 877 -9.30 12.59 9.62
N VAL A 878 -10.36 12.70 8.81
CA VAL A 878 -11.74 12.46 9.26
C VAL A 878 -11.91 11.06 9.85
N TYR A 879 -11.23 10.04 9.30
CA TYR A 879 -11.15 8.68 9.89
C TYR A 879 -10.63 8.62 11.33
N ALA A 880 -9.92 9.65 11.80
CA ALA A 880 -9.39 9.74 13.15
C ALA A 880 -10.12 10.79 14.00
N MET A 881 -11.09 11.53 13.45
CA MET A 881 -11.83 12.60 14.14
C MET A 881 -13.32 12.25 14.36
N MET A 882 -13.83 11.21 13.71
CA MET A 882 -15.17 10.64 13.95
C MET A 882 -15.08 9.31 14.69
N ASP A 883 -16.00 9.03 15.60
CA ASP A 883 -16.10 7.74 16.30
C ASP A 883 -16.67 6.64 15.39
N ASN A 884 -15.84 5.69 14.94
CA ASN A 884 -16.30 4.62 14.03
C ASN A 884 -17.11 3.52 14.74
N ILE A 885 -17.28 3.60 16.08
CA ILE A 885 -18.09 2.66 16.85
C ILE A 885 -19.50 3.24 17.06
N TYR A 886 -19.57 4.46 17.60
CA TYR A 886 -20.85 5.08 18.00
C TYR A 886 -21.41 6.09 17.01
N GLY A 887 -20.60 6.56 16.05
CA GLY A 887 -21.01 7.52 15.02
C GLY A 887 -22.11 7.00 14.08
N TYR A 888 -22.29 5.68 14.03
CA TYR A 888 -23.23 4.97 13.14
C TYR A 888 -24.56 4.58 13.80
N GLY A 889 -24.82 4.96 15.05
CA GLY A 889 -26.07 4.65 15.74
C GLY A 889 -25.89 3.86 17.03
N SER A 890 -26.97 3.79 17.82
CA SER A 890 -27.00 2.94 19.01
C SER A 890 -26.76 1.49 18.63
N LEU A 891 -25.95 0.81 19.43
CA LEU A 891 -25.77 -0.62 19.38
C LEU A 891 -27.03 -1.30 19.91
N SER A 892 -27.63 -2.23 19.15
CA SER A 892 -28.77 -3.03 19.60
C SER A 892 -28.45 -4.51 19.63
N GLU A 893 -28.75 -5.14 20.75
CA GLU A 893 -28.66 -6.59 20.87
C GLU A 893 -29.81 -7.26 20.11
N LYS A 894 -29.48 -8.07 19.11
CA LYS A 894 -30.40 -8.87 18.31
C LYS A 894 -30.12 -10.34 18.54
N SER A 895 -31.13 -11.11 18.95
CA SER A 895 -30.99 -12.57 18.98
C SER A 895 -31.01 -13.12 17.56
N LEU A 896 -30.02 -13.95 17.21
CA LEU A 896 -29.99 -14.71 15.95
C LEU A 896 -30.70 -16.06 16.06
N CYS A 897 -31.16 -16.43 17.27
CA CYS A 897 -31.89 -17.67 17.54
C CYS A 897 -33.12 -17.38 18.40
N ASP A 898 -34.30 -17.73 17.90
CA ASP A 898 -35.58 -17.65 18.59
C ASP A 898 -35.71 -18.65 19.78
N LEU A 899 -34.70 -19.50 20.01
CA LEU A 899 -34.65 -20.49 21.10
C LEU A 899 -33.52 -20.27 22.14
N TYR A 900 -32.54 -19.38 21.89
CA TYR A 900 -31.44 -19.09 22.82
C TYR A 900 -31.21 -17.59 22.96
N GLY A 901 -30.88 -17.13 24.17
CA GLY A 901 -30.55 -15.73 24.48
C GLY A 901 -29.16 -15.27 24.01
N ALA A 902 -28.68 -15.74 22.85
CA ALA A 902 -27.43 -15.28 22.28
C ALA A 902 -27.69 -13.97 21.51
N THR A 903 -27.20 -12.85 22.03
CA THR A 903 -27.37 -11.52 21.45
C THR A 903 -26.16 -11.16 20.59
N THR A 904 -26.38 -10.78 19.33
CA THR A 904 -25.38 -10.07 18.52
C THR A 904 -25.69 -8.58 18.54
N THR A 905 -24.66 -7.76 18.65
CA THR A 905 -24.85 -6.31 18.56
C THR A 905 -24.96 -5.90 17.08
N VAL A 906 -26.07 -5.27 16.72
CA VAL A 906 -26.37 -4.73 15.39
C VAL A 906 -26.65 -3.24 15.51
N LEU A 907 -26.11 -2.44 14.59
CA LEU A 907 -26.35 -0.99 14.54
C LEU A 907 -27.85 -0.70 14.38
N GLN A 908 -28.42 0.06 15.31
CA GLN A 908 -29.86 0.33 15.34
C GLN A 908 -30.24 1.61 14.58
N ASN A 909 -29.29 2.42 14.09
CA ASN A 909 -29.58 3.62 13.28
C ASN A 909 -28.39 4.07 12.42
N GLY A 910 -28.12 3.31 11.35
CA GLY A 910 -27.08 3.53 10.33
C GLY A 910 -26.99 2.26 9.50
N ARG A 911 -27.94 2.08 8.57
CA ARG A 911 -28.44 0.77 8.10
C ARG A 911 -27.43 -0.12 7.38
N ASP A 912 -26.27 0.38 6.97
CA ASP A 912 -25.32 -0.34 6.12
C ASP A 912 -23.87 -0.36 6.64
N GLY A 913 -23.56 0.30 7.76
CA GLY A 913 -22.20 0.42 8.28
C GLY A 913 -21.23 1.23 7.44
N VAL A 914 -21.71 1.90 6.40
CA VAL A 914 -20.91 2.78 5.54
C VAL A 914 -21.23 4.23 5.86
N HIS A 915 -22.52 4.53 6.03
CA HIS A 915 -23.04 5.88 6.23
C HIS A 915 -23.22 6.24 7.72
N PRO A 916 -22.46 7.20 8.26
CA PRO A 916 -22.65 7.67 9.64
C PRO A 916 -24.02 8.35 9.83
N SER A 917 -24.51 8.37 11.07
CA SER A 917 -25.80 8.98 11.39
C SER A 917 -25.62 10.37 12.02
N TYR A 918 -26.43 11.32 11.57
CA TYR A 918 -26.46 12.64 12.18
C TYR A 918 -26.99 12.58 13.61
N ASP A 919 -28.06 11.82 13.83
CA ASP A 919 -28.78 11.77 15.10
C ASP A 919 -27.94 11.11 16.22
N SER A 920 -27.13 10.10 15.88
CA SER A 920 -26.16 9.51 16.83
C SER A 920 -24.87 10.33 16.98
N GLY A 921 -24.58 11.22 16.04
CA GLY A 921 -23.47 12.16 16.13
C GLY A 921 -22.34 11.99 15.12
N GLY A 922 -22.29 10.91 14.33
CA GLY A 922 -21.21 10.67 13.37
C GLY A 922 -21.06 11.77 12.33
N LEU A 923 -22.14 12.13 11.61
CA LEU A 923 -22.08 13.25 10.64
C LEU A 923 -21.77 14.59 11.33
N ARG A 924 -22.14 14.76 12.60
CA ARG A 924 -21.81 15.96 13.37
C ARG A 924 -20.32 16.02 13.72
N GLU A 925 -19.71 14.89 14.05
CA GLU A 925 -18.27 14.81 14.29
C GLU A 925 -17.45 15.08 13.01
N ILE A 926 -17.95 14.67 11.84
CA ILE A 926 -17.33 15.08 10.55
C ILE A 926 -17.38 16.61 10.40
N GLY A 927 -18.54 17.25 10.64
CA GLY A 927 -18.64 18.72 10.61
C GLY A 927 -17.70 19.41 11.60
N ARG A 928 -17.57 18.85 12.83
CA ARG A 928 -16.63 19.32 13.85
C ARG A 928 -15.16 19.17 13.44
N ALA A 929 -14.81 18.15 12.67
CA ALA A 929 -13.44 17.95 12.20
C ALA A 929 -13.00 19.07 11.23
N TYR A 930 -13.94 19.60 10.44
CA TYR A 930 -13.68 20.67 9.47
C TYR A 930 -13.64 22.07 10.06
N GLU A 931 -14.45 22.33 11.09
CA GLU A 931 -14.55 23.64 11.72
C GLU A 931 -13.20 24.31 12.03
N PRO A 932 -12.28 23.70 12.81
CA PRO A 932 -11.06 24.39 13.22
C PRO A 932 -10.11 24.62 12.05
N VAL A 933 -10.26 23.87 10.96
CA VAL A 933 -9.49 24.03 9.73
C VAL A 933 -10.01 25.22 8.93
N VAL A 934 -11.33 25.36 8.79
CA VAL A 934 -11.95 26.54 8.18
C VAL A 934 -11.56 27.80 8.95
N LEU A 935 -11.64 27.76 10.29
CA LEU A 935 -11.22 28.87 11.15
C LEU A 935 -9.74 29.20 10.99
N ALA A 936 -8.87 28.20 10.82
CA ALA A 936 -7.45 28.44 10.55
C ALA A 936 -7.25 29.18 9.22
N ILE A 937 -7.96 28.76 8.17
CA ILE A 937 -7.84 29.34 6.83
C ILE A 937 -8.32 30.79 6.77
N ILE A 938 -9.48 31.13 7.37
CA ILE A 938 -10.08 32.47 7.26
C ILE A 938 -9.49 33.52 8.23
N ASN A 939 -8.65 33.07 9.17
CA ASN A 939 -7.92 33.93 10.10
C ASN A 939 -6.48 34.22 9.65
N LEU A 940 -5.99 33.55 8.61
CA LEU A 940 -4.80 33.94 7.84
C LEU A 940 -5.14 35.19 7.00
#